data_AF-A0A519LQ29-F1
#
_entry.id   AF-A0A519LQ29-F1
#
_cell.length_a   1.000
_cell.length_b   1.000
_cell.length_c   1.000
_cell.angle_alpha   90.00
_cell.angle_beta   90.00
_cell.angle_gamma   90.00
#
_symmetry.space_group_name_H-M   'P 1'
#
loop_
_entity.id
_entity.type
_entity.pdbx_description
1 polymer ?
#
loop_
_entity_poly.entity_id
_entity_poly.type
_entity_poly.pdbx_seq_one_letter_code
_entity_poly.pdbx_strand_id
1 'polypeptide(L)'
;MKIKTLFLFMGILISQLSSYAQKKEFKFGKIAPEEFQTKATGKDSAAAAIKLFDVGSCRFEYNQTNGFVYVFERHIRYKILTKSGYDLANYKIGLYRADGSSKEDLNSMEASTYNMVDGKMVVSKITKDAKFTEEFNKNFTYKKFALPNVKEGSIIEFKYTIKSDFIRNLRGWSFQSDIPTLYSEYNVKIPEYFSYKTNTGGYLAINRTKHEDINASYITGLTSTATYDQYVLENVPAFKNEAFITTVDDYIPNIEFELRSTQFPGERVFDYNGSWPKIIKELADDENFGLFINRNSYAKSVLPTLLKGETDTLAITKLIFDYVKNNIKWNGDGGKYANSLNPKTVFEKKSGSSADINLSLISLLKEAKINVRPLLVSTRDNGMHPGYPMISKFNNVLAHLVIKNQNILLDATNKDLPIGMIAYDNLNHEGLSIDLKNADGGWIAMEPTFANEKIVNYNLVLDKENKLKGTISQYAKGYAALNLRDKYRTTNNETEFLKTFKKDKTGLELSDYKITNLDALDELLSESMNVIIEDNVEEAGNLVYFTPLLFERTKENPFKHDERLFPVDFAYPIKENYRITVSFPEDYEVEKLPKSTTFKIPDNKGTFSITFLSEGKSLMVKSVIDINKSFYSPEEYFDLKELFKAIVEKQAEQIVFKKKAE
;
A
#
# COMPACT_ATOMS: atom_id res chain seq x y z
N MET A 1 -62.04 -35.15 13.60
CA MET A 1 -60.57 -35.38 13.64
C MET A 1 -59.79 -34.42 12.72
N LYS A 2 -60.25 -34.12 11.49
CA LYS A 2 -59.52 -33.29 10.52
C LYS A 2 -59.30 -31.81 10.90
N ILE A 3 -60.17 -31.19 11.70
CA ILE A 3 -60.02 -29.78 12.11
C ILE A 3 -58.94 -29.60 13.21
N LYS A 4 -58.78 -30.59 14.11
CA LYS A 4 -57.72 -30.53 15.14
C LYS A 4 -56.32 -30.71 14.56
N THR A 5 -56.18 -31.45 13.46
CA THR A 5 -54.89 -31.64 12.77
C THR A 5 -54.46 -30.39 11.99
N LEU A 6 -55.41 -29.60 11.46
CA LEU A 6 -55.13 -28.36 10.73
C LEU A 6 -54.64 -27.24 11.65
N PHE A 7 -55.21 -27.12 12.87
CA PHE A 7 -54.72 -26.18 13.88
C PHE A 7 -53.34 -26.55 14.44
N LEU A 8 -53.01 -27.84 14.51
CA LEU A 8 -51.68 -28.30 14.93
C LEU A 8 -50.60 -27.96 13.88
N PHE A 9 -50.91 -28.05 12.59
CA PHE A 9 -50.00 -27.67 11.51
C PHE A 9 -49.81 -26.14 11.40
N MET A 10 -50.85 -25.35 11.67
CA MET A 10 -50.75 -23.89 11.66
C MET A 10 -49.93 -23.35 12.85
N GLY A 11 -49.99 -24.00 14.02
CA GLY A 11 -49.15 -23.67 15.18
C GLY A 11 -47.66 -23.99 14.99
N ILE A 12 -47.34 -25.01 14.18
CA ILE A 12 -45.95 -25.37 13.84
C ILE A 12 -45.37 -24.40 12.79
N LEU A 13 -46.19 -23.84 11.88
CA LEU A 13 -45.73 -22.80 10.95
C LEU A 13 -45.51 -21.43 11.63
N ILE A 14 -46.34 -21.07 12.63
CA ILE A 14 -46.20 -19.77 13.33
C ILE A 14 -44.99 -19.78 14.29
N SER A 15 -44.64 -20.94 14.87
CA SER A 15 -43.45 -21.07 15.72
C SER A 15 -42.12 -21.06 14.96
N GLN A 16 -42.12 -21.24 13.63
CA GLN A 16 -40.91 -21.09 12.81
C GLN A 16 -40.61 -19.64 12.41
N LEU A 17 -41.60 -18.75 12.43
CA LEU A 17 -41.44 -17.33 12.08
C LEU A 17 -40.98 -16.43 13.25
N SER A 18 -40.99 -16.92 14.48
CA SER A 18 -40.51 -16.16 15.67
C SER A 18 -39.02 -16.40 16.00
N SER A 19 -38.29 -17.14 15.16
CA SER A 19 -36.89 -17.50 15.41
C SER A 19 -35.88 -16.44 14.93
N TYR A 20 -36.31 -15.45 14.14
CA TYR A 20 -35.44 -14.43 13.56
C TYR A 20 -35.52 -13.11 14.32
N ALA A 21 -34.92 -13.08 15.52
CA ALA A 21 -34.36 -11.89 16.19
C ALA A 21 -33.87 -12.22 17.62
N GLN A 22 -33.40 -13.45 17.90
CA GLN A 22 -32.73 -13.67 19.17
C GLN A 22 -31.42 -12.89 19.18
N LYS A 23 -31.25 -12.02 20.18
CA LYS A 23 -30.00 -11.32 20.46
C LYS A 23 -28.88 -12.37 20.55
N LYS A 24 -27.95 -12.39 19.59
CA LYS A 24 -26.77 -13.24 19.64
C LYS A 24 -25.93 -12.78 20.82
N GLU A 25 -25.82 -13.62 21.85
CA GLU A 25 -25.04 -13.32 23.07
C GLU A 25 -23.78 -14.20 23.07
N PHE A 26 -22.60 -13.55 23.08
CA PHE A 26 -21.32 -14.24 23.07
C PHE A 26 -20.68 -14.16 24.46
N LYS A 27 -20.60 -15.31 25.16
CA LYS A 27 -19.95 -15.43 26.47
C LYS A 27 -18.60 -16.10 26.35
N PHE A 28 -17.57 -15.47 26.89
CA PHE A 28 -16.21 -16.03 26.91
C PHE A 28 -16.20 -17.39 27.60
N GLY A 29 -15.51 -18.38 27.03
CA GLY A 29 -15.45 -19.74 27.57
C GLY A 29 -16.70 -20.59 27.40
N LYS A 30 -17.76 -20.06 26.77
CA LYS A 30 -18.95 -20.84 26.39
C LYS A 30 -18.88 -21.18 24.91
N ILE A 31 -18.38 -22.39 24.63
CA ILE A 31 -18.22 -22.95 23.29
C ILE A 31 -19.36 -23.93 23.03
N ALA A 32 -20.09 -23.74 21.94
CA ALA A 32 -21.14 -24.67 21.55
C ALA A 32 -20.48 -25.89 20.86
N PRO A 33 -20.91 -27.14 21.14
CA PRO A 33 -20.31 -28.33 20.51
C PRO A 33 -20.27 -28.27 18.99
N GLU A 34 -21.27 -27.64 18.36
CA GLU A 34 -21.41 -27.51 16.92
C GLU A 34 -20.32 -26.61 16.31
N GLU A 35 -19.78 -25.65 17.07
CA GLU A 35 -18.68 -24.78 16.61
C GLU A 35 -17.42 -25.59 16.29
N PHE A 36 -17.20 -26.74 16.95
CA PHE A 36 -16.08 -27.62 16.63
C PHE A 36 -16.26 -28.32 15.28
N GLN A 37 -17.48 -28.37 14.75
CA GLN A 37 -17.79 -29.01 13.47
C GLN A 37 -17.88 -28.02 12.30
N THR A 38 -17.73 -26.72 12.58
CA THR A 38 -17.74 -25.68 11.53
C THR A 38 -16.62 -25.90 10.52
N LYS A 39 -16.98 -25.83 9.23
CA LYS A 39 -16.07 -25.95 8.09
C LYS A 39 -16.19 -24.73 7.20
N ALA A 40 -15.10 -24.41 6.51
CA ALA A 40 -15.14 -23.38 5.48
C ALA A 40 -15.82 -23.95 4.22
N THR A 41 -16.55 -23.11 3.50
CA THR A 41 -17.38 -23.52 2.36
C THR A 41 -17.21 -22.57 1.18
N GLY A 42 -17.69 -22.97 0.00
CA GLY A 42 -17.66 -22.12 -1.20
C GLY A 42 -16.24 -21.69 -1.60
N LYS A 43 -16.08 -20.38 -1.88
CA LYS A 43 -14.82 -19.76 -2.32
C LYS A 43 -13.69 -19.84 -1.29
N ASP A 44 -14.02 -20.14 -0.04
CA ASP A 44 -13.10 -20.22 1.09
C ASP A 44 -12.92 -21.66 1.59
N SER A 45 -13.33 -22.67 0.83
CA SER A 45 -13.20 -24.09 1.20
C SER A 45 -11.77 -24.54 1.56
N ALA A 46 -10.75 -23.82 1.07
CA ALA A 46 -9.34 -24.06 1.39
C ALA A 46 -8.80 -23.20 2.55
N ALA A 47 -9.66 -22.45 3.27
CA ALA A 47 -9.21 -21.56 4.34
C ALA A 47 -8.54 -22.33 5.48
N ALA A 48 -7.47 -21.73 6.03
CA ALA A 48 -6.72 -22.33 7.14
C ALA A 48 -7.45 -22.26 8.49
N ALA A 49 -8.39 -21.32 8.60
CA ALA A 49 -9.21 -21.09 9.77
C ALA A 49 -10.49 -20.33 9.38
N ILE A 50 -11.42 -20.22 10.32
CA ILE A 50 -12.66 -19.43 10.19
C ILE A 50 -12.77 -18.55 11.42
N LYS A 51 -13.10 -17.28 11.22
CA LYS A 51 -13.52 -16.42 12.33
C LYS A 51 -15.01 -16.66 12.57
N LEU A 52 -15.32 -17.37 13.65
CA LEU A 52 -16.70 -17.71 14.02
C LEU A 52 -17.47 -16.43 14.37
N PHE A 53 -16.85 -15.54 15.12
CA PHE A 53 -17.35 -14.18 15.30
C PHE A 53 -16.23 -13.18 15.64
N ASP A 54 -16.49 -11.92 15.35
CA ASP A 54 -15.76 -10.74 15.81
C ASP A 54 -16.77 -9.72 16.34
N VAL A 55 -16.79 -9.49 17.65
CA VAL A 55 -17.78 -8.59 18.25
C VAL A 55 -17.08 -7.52 19.05
N GLY A 56 -17.34 -6.27 18.68
CA GLY A 56 -16.78 -5.10 19.30
C GLY A 56 -17.81 -4.21 19.95
N SER A 57 -17.37 -3.46 20.95
CA SER A 57 -18.13 -2.31 21.44
C SER A 57 -17.22 -1.14 21.77
N CYS A 58 -17.71 0.07 21.51
CA CYS A 58 -17.10 1.32 21.92
C CYS A 58 -18.13 2.16 22.67
N ARG A 59 -17.76 2.61 23.86
CA ARG A 59 -18.64 3.37 24.76
C ARG A 59 -17.84 4.39 25.54
N PHE A 60 -18.49 5.46 25.97
CA PHE A 60 -17.85 6.49 26.78
C PHE A 60 -17.98 6.18 28.28
N GLU A 61 -16.94 6.53 29.02
CA GLU A 61 -16.92 6.62 30.48
C GLU A 61 -16.49 8.03 30.88
N TYR A 62 -16.81 8.41 32.12
CA TYR A 62 -16.31 9.65 32.70
C TYR A 62 -15.21 9.35 33.71
N ASN A 63 -14.03 9.93 33.49
CA ASN A 63 -12.90 9.92 34.39
C ASN A 63 -12.82 11.29 35.09
N GLN A 64 -12.75 11.31 36.42
CA GLN A 64 -12.70 12.55 37.19
C GLN A 64 -11.47 13.43 36.86
N THR A 65 -10.37 12.83 36.41
CA THR A 65 -9.14 13.53 36.05
C THR A 65 -9.12 13.96 34.59
N ASN A 66 -9.54 13.08 33.66
CA ASN A 66 -9.40 13.30 32.22
C ASN A 66 -10.71 13.70 31.51
N GLY A 67 -11.82 13.79 32.24
CA GLY A 67 -13.15 13.99 31.65
C GLY A 67 -13.64 12.74 30.91
N PHE A 68 -14.31 12.93 29.77
CA PHE A 68 -14.78 11.82 28.96
C PHE A 68 -13.61 11.07 28.30
N VAL A 69 -13.63 9.75 28.44
CA VAL A 69 -12.73 8.79 27.82
C VAL A 69 -13.56 7.71 27.15
N TYR A 70 -13.02 6.97 26.19
CA TYR A 70 -13.74 5.84 25.61
C TYR A 70 -13.14 4.49 26.04
N VAL A 71 -14.00 3.48 26.08
CA VAL A 71 -13.65 2.09 26.33
C VAL A 71 -14.04 1.29 25.10
N PHE A 72 -13.04 0.60 24.55
CA PHE A 72 -13.17 -0.33 23.44
C PHE A 72 -13.04 -1.76 23.95
N GLU A 73 -14.04 -2.59 23.68
CA GLU A 73 -14.02 -4.02 23.99
C GLU A 73 -14.07 -4.81 22.68
N ARG A 74 -13.30 -5.89 22.59
CA ARG A 74 -13.35 -6.82 21.46
C ARG A 74 -13.37 -8.25 21.97
N HIS A 75 -14.24 -9.06 21.40
CA HIS A 75 -14.38 -10.48 21.66
C HIS A 75 -14.40 -11.22 20.33
N ILE A 76 -13.41 -12.09 20.13
CA ILE A 76 -13.17 -12.76 18.86
C ILE A 76 -12.93 -14.25 19.09
N ARG A 77 -13.46 -15.07 18.18
CA ARG A 77 -13.32 -16.53 18.23
C ARG A 77 -13.00 -17.08 16.85
N TYR A 78 -11.99 -17.93 16.80
CA TYR A 78 -11.57 -18.61 15.58
C TYR A 78 -11.68 -20.12 15.72
N LYS A 79 -11.99 -20.79 14.62
CA LYS A 79 -11.86 -22.24 14.43
C LYS A 79 -10.65 -22.50 13.55
N ILE A 80 -9.66 -23.23 14.06
CA ILE A 80 -8.48 -23.64 13.31
C ILE A 80 -8.79 -24.89 12.50
N LEU A 81 -8.54 -24.85 11.20
CA LEU A 81 -8.80 -25.97 10.28
C LEU A 81 -7.53 -26.71 9.90
N THR A 82 -6.44 -25.98 9.64
CA THR A 82 -5.14 -26.54 9.24
C THR A 82 -3.99 -25.91 10.02
N LYS A 83 -2.79 -26.50 9.91
CA LYS A 83 -1.57 -25.97 10.53
C LYS A 83 -1.22 -24.53 10.15
N SER A 84 -1.53 -24.09 8.93
CA SER A 84 -1.26 -22.71 8.50
C SER A 84 -2.13 -21.67 9.23
N GLY A 85 -3.19 -22.09 9.94
CA GLY A 85 -3.99 -21.21 10.78
C GLY A 85 -3.41 -20.98 12.18
N TYR A 86 -2.31 -21.65 12.54
CA TYR A 86 -1.77 -21.59 13.91
C TYR A 86 -1.28 -20.20 14.29
N ASP A 87 -0.90 -19.36 13.33
CA ASP A 87 -0.43 -18.00 13.60
C ASP A 87 -1.52 -17.10 14.22
N LEU A 88 -2.80 -17.43 14.05
CA LEU A 88 -3.90 -16.73 14.73
C LEU A 88 -3.86 -16.89 16.25
N ALA A 89 -3.11 -17.86 16.77
CA ALA A 89 -2.83 -18.02 18.20
C ALA A 89 -1.89 -16.95 18.75
N ASN A 90 -1.14 -16.26 17.87
CA ASN A 90 -0.20 -15.19 18.20
C ASN A 90 -0.88 -13.83 17.97
N TYR A 91 -1.60 -13.35 18.98
CA TYR A 91 -2.39 -12.13 18.87
C TYR A 91 -1.60 -10.88 19.25
N LYS A 92 -1.68 -9.81 18.44
CA LYS A 92 -0.98 -8.54 18.66
C LYS A 92 -2.00 -7.40 18.83
N ILE A 93 -1.85 -6.62 19.89
CA ILE A 93 -2.66 -5.44 20.19
C ILE A 93 -1.74 -4.21 20.22
N GLY A 94 -1.96 -3.26 19.30
CA GLY A 94 -1.34 -1.94 19.35
C GLY A 94 -2.09 -1.01 20.29
N LEU A 95 -1.32 -0.27 21.09
CA LEU A 95 -1.77 0.80 22.00
C LEU A 95 -1.05 2.09 21.62
N TYR A 96 -1.83 3.14 21.32
CA TYR A 96 -1.29 4.46 20.99
C TYR A 96 -0.92 5.25 22.26
N ARG A 97 0.15 6.05 22.16
CA ARG A 97 0.61 7.03 23.14
C ARG A 97 0.99 8.31 22.42
N ALA A 98 0.60 9.44 22.99
CA ALA A 98 1.01 10.76 22.51
C ALA A 98 2.09 11.34 23.44
N ASP A 99 2.74 12.41 23.01
CA ASP A 99 3.62 13.19 23.89
C ASP A 99 2.79 13.78 25.04
N GLY A 100 3.22 13.56 26.29
CA GLY A 100 2.46 13.93 27.49
C GLY A 100 1.92 12.71 28.25
N SER A 101 0.77 12.85 28.92
CA SER A 101 0.17 11.79 29.75
C SER A 101 -0.92 10.97 29.05
N SER A 102 -1.39 11.38 27.86
CA SER A 102 -2.48 10.73 27.15
C SER A 102 -2.04 9.43 26.47
N LYS A 103 -2.82 8.36 26.68
CA LYS A 103 -2.48 7.02 26.18
C LYS A 103 -3.68 6.10 26.04
N GLU A 104 -3.44 4.97 25.40
CA GLU A 104 -4.29 3.79 25.47
C GLU A 104 -3.74 2.78 26.46
N ASP A 105 -4.60 2.29 27.35
CA ASP A 105 -4.29 1.26 28.33
C ASP A 105 -5.08 -0.02 28.02
N LEU A 106 -4.37 -1.16 28.00
CA LEU A 106 -5.00 -2.47 27.95
C LEU A 106 -5.44 -2.90 29.37
N ASN A 107 -6.71 -2.70 29.68
CA ASN A 107 -7.26 -2.94 31.01
C ASN A 107 -7.51 -4.43 31.31
N SER A 108 -7.87 -5.22 30.29
CA SER A 108 -8.14 -6.65 30.44
C SER A 108 -7.72 -7.42 29.19
N MET A 109 -7.29 -8.67 29.37
CA MET A 109 -7.03 -9.62 28.28
C MET A 109 -7.19 -11.05 28.77
N GLU A 110 -8.24 -11.70 28.25
CA GLU A 110 -8.56 -13.11 28.42
C GLU A 110 -8.33 -13.82 27.09
N ALA A 111 -7.67 -14.98 27.12
CA ALA A 111 -7.48 -15.80 25.93
C ALA A 111 -7.38 -17.27 26.30
N SER A 112 -7.96 -18.15 25.48
CA SER A 112 -7.90 -19.60 25.67
C SER A 112 -7.94 -20.38 24.36
N THR A 113 -7.30 -21.54 24.36
CA THR A 113 -7.47 -22.60 23.37
C THR A 113 -8.41 -23.67 23.91
N TYR A 114 -9.36 -24.12 23.09
CA TYR A 114 -10.31 -25.17 23.39
C TYR A 114 -10.08 -26.33 22.42
N ASN A 115 -9.94 -27.53 22.97
CA ASN A 115 -9.68 -28.75 22.23
C ASN A 115 -10.69 -29.82 22.60
N MET A 116 -11.12 -30.62 21.64
CA MET A 116 -11.84 -31.86 21.92
C MET A 116 -10.82 -32.99 22.14
N VAL A 117 -10.91 -33.68 23.28
CA VAL A 117 -10.10 -34.87 23.63
C VAL A 117 -11.08 -35.91 24.17
N ASP A 118 -11.19 -37.05 23.50
CA ASP A 118 -12.10 -38.14 23.88
C ASP A 118 -13.56 -37.69 24.11
N GLY A 119 -14.05 -36.79 23.24
CA GLY A 119 -15.41 -36.23 23.33
C GLY A 119 -15.62 -35.21 24.44
N LYS A 120 -14.57 -34.82 25.18
CA LYS A 120 -14.61 -33.79 26.22
C LYS A 120 -13.82 -32.56 25.81
N MET A 121 -14.34 -31.39 26.16
CA MET A 121 -13.65 -30.12 25.93
C MET A 121 -12.57 -29.90 26.98
N VAL A 122 -11.32 -29.78 26.54
CA VAL A 122 -10.15 -29.42 27.34
C VAL A 122 -9.77 -27.98 27.04
N VAL A 123 -9.59 -27.17 28.09
CA VAL A 123 -9.29 -25.73 28.00
C VAL A 123 -7.84 -25.47 28.39
N SER A 124 -7.12 -24.75 27.55
CA SER A 124 -5.77 -24.23 27.83
C SER A 124 -5.81 -22.71 27.85
N LYS A 125 -5.77 -22.13 29.05
CA LYS A 125 -5.78 -20.67 29.23
C LYS A 125 -4.41 -20.08 28.92
N ILE A 126 -4.38 -18.84 28.45
CA ILE A 126 -3.13 -18.09 28.30
C ILE A 126 -2.41 -17.97 29.65
N THR A 127 -1.10 -18.19 29.63
CA THR A 127 -0.24 -18.10 30.81
C THR A 127 0.38 -16.70 30.93
N LYS A 128 1.06 -16.40 32.05
CA LYS A 128 1.68 -15.07 32.24
C LYS A 128 2.91 -14.87 31.38
N ASP A 129 3.71 -15.92 31.20
CA ASP A 129 4.92 -15.99 30.37
C ASP A 129 4.63 -15.90 28.87
N ALA A 130 3.39 -16.13 28.45
CA ALA A 130 2.95 -15.96 27.07
C ALA A 130 2.44 -14.55 26.72
N LYS A 131 2.73 -13.55 27.57
CA LYS A 131 2.36 -12.14 27.39
C LYS A 131 3.60 -11.28 27.27
N PHE A 132 3.77 -10.60 26.15
CA PHE A 132 4.96 -9.79 25.85
C PHE A 132 4.58 -8.34 25.58
N THR A 133 5.48 -7.42 25.92
CA THR A 133 5.36 -6.01 25.57
C THR A 133 6.56 -5.62 24.72
N GLU A 134 6.30 -4.97 23.60
CA GLU A 134 7.32 -4.41 22.72
C GLU A 134 7.07 -2.92 22.56
N GLU A 135 8.05 -2.10 22.91
CA GLU A 135 8.04 -0.68 22.57
C GLU A 135 8.48 -0.51 21.13
N PHE A 136 7.51 -0.32 20.22
CA PHE A 136 7.77 -0.29 18.80
C PHE A 136 8.36 1.04 18.35
N ASN A 137 7.75 2.15 18.77
CA ASN A 137 8.25 3.49 18.53
C ASN A 137 7.70 4.46 19.60
N LYS A 138 8.02 5.75 19.46
CA LYS A 138 7.59 6.81 20.39
C LYS A 138 6.06 6.87 20.61
N ASN A 139 5.29 6.46 19.61
CA ASN A 139 3.82 6.57 19.60
C ASN A 139 3.09 5.24 19.83
N PHE A 140 3.76 4.09 19.71
CA PHE A 140 3.10 2.79 19.77
C PHE A 140 3.83 1.80 20.67
N THR A 141 3.03 1.09 21.46
CA THR A 141 3.44 -0.09 22.23
C THR A 141 2.60 -1.28 21.78
N TYR A 142 3.24 -2.41 21.47
CA TYR A 142 2.56 -3.65 21.14
C TYR A 142 2.48 -4.58 22.35
N LYS A 143 1.29 -5.08 22.65
CA LYS A 143 1.05 -6.20 23.56
C LYS A 143 0.86 -7.47 22.73
N LYS A 144 1.70 -8.48 22.92
CA LYS A 144 1.67 -9.75 22.18
C LYS A 144 1.26 -10.90 23.10
N PHE A 145 0.49 -11.83 22.56
CA PHE A 145 -0.12 -12.94 23.29
C PHE A 145 0.02 -14.21 22.48
N ALA A 146 0.53 -15.29 23.08
CA ALA A 146 0.66 -16.59 22.42
C ALA A 146 -0.20 -17.64 23.14
N LEU A 147 -1.11 -18.29 22.41
CA LEU A 147 -1.94 -19.34 22.98
C LEU A 147 -1.26 -20.72 22.90
N PRO A 148 -1.21 -21.48 24.02
CA PRO A 148 -0.65 -22.82 24.01
C PRO A 148 -1.63 -23.85 23.44
N ASN A 149 -1.12 -25.03 23.11
CA ASN A 149 -1.88 -26.23 22.76
C ASN A 149 -2.83 -26.09 21.55
N VAL A 150 -2.49 -25.19 20.62
CA VAL A 150 -3.22 -25.01 19.36
C VAL A 150 -2.92 -26.17 18.43
N LYS A 151 -3.96 -26.78 17.90
CA LYS A 151 -3.90 -27.86 16.93
C LYS A 151 -5.03 -27.76 15.91
N GLU A 152 -4.97 -28.56 14.86
CA GLU A 152 -6.06 -28.70 13.90
C GLU A 152 -7.36 -29.07 14.64
N GLY A 153 -8.43 -28.34 14.34
CA GLY A 153 -9.69 -28.48 15.02
C GLY A 153 -9.82 -27.69 16.35
N SER A 154 -8.78 -27.03 16.84
CA SER A 154 -8.90 -26.14 18.00
C SER A 154 -9.86 -24.98 17.72
N ILE A 155 -10.53 -24.52 18.78
CA ILE A 155 -11.12 -23.19 18.82
C ILE A 155 -10.20 -22.33 19.67
N ILE A 156 -9.91 -21.11 19.22
CA ILE A 156 -9.18 -20.11 20.00
C ILE A 156 -10.06 -18.89 20.18
N GLU A 157 -9.96 -18.25 21.34
CA GLU A 157 -10.82 -17.14 21.72
C GLU A 157 -10.01 -16.08 22.46
N PHE A 158 -10.27 -14.82 22.13
CA PHE A 158 -9.66 -13.66 22.78
C PHE A 158 -10.77 -12.68 23.18
N LYS A 159 -10.62 -12.07 24.36
CA LYS A 159 -11.47 -10.97 24.81
C LYS A 159 -10.62 -9.94 25.54
N TYR A 160 -10.71 -8.69 25.14
CA TYR A 160 -9.92 -7.62 25.75
C TYR A 160 -10.64 -6.29 25.79
N THR A 161 -10.18 -5.43 26.71
CA THR A 161 -10.69 -4.08 26.93
C THR A 161 -9.56 -3.08 26.88
N ILE A 162 -9.73 -2.03 26.09
CA ILE A 162 -8.81 -0.89 26.01
C ILE A 162 -9.55 0.36 26.46
N LYS A 163 -8.87 1.15 27.30
CA LYS A 163 -9.32 2.47 27.70
C LYS A 163 -8.45 3.51 27.01
N SER A 164 -9.05 4.55 26.45
CA SER A 164 -8.35 5.51 25.60
C SER A 164 -8.76 6.94 25.93
N ASP A 165 -7.75 7.81 26.09
CA ASP A 165 -7.95 9.25 26.26
C ASP A 165 -8.24 9.97 24.92
N PHE A 166 -8.11 9.29 23.78
CA PHE A 166 -8.12 9.89 22.44
C PHE A 166 -9.52 10.02 21.83
N ILE A 167 -10.38 10.82 22.44
CA ILE A 167 -11.77 10.98 21.94
C ILE A 167 -11.87 11.65 20.56
N ARG A 168 -10.80 12.24 20.00
CA ARG A 168 -10.84 12.83 18.65
C ARG A 168 -11.18 11.82 17.56
N ASN A 169 -10.56 10.64 17.64
CA ASN A 169 -10.76 9.54 16.70
C ASN A 169 -11.03 8.29 17.54
N LEU A 170 -12.25 7.77 17.47
CA LEU A 170 -12.55 6.51 18.14
C LEU A 170 -11.89 5.38 17.36
N ARG A 171 -11.52 4.29 18.05
CA ARG A 171 -11.02 3.10 17.37
C ARG A 171 -12.05 2.60 16.37
N GLY A 172 -11.66 2.48 15.11
CA GLY A 172 -12.49 1.95 14.05
C GLY A 172 -12.69 0.43 14.15
N TRP A 173 -13.45 -0.11 13.20
CA TRP A 173 -13.72 -1.55 13.12
C TRP A 173 -13.65 -2.06 11.69
N SER A 174 -12.93 -3.15 11.47
CA SER A 174 -12.85 -3.86 10.19
C SER A 174 -13.71 -5.13 10.26
N PHE A 175 -14.61 -5.31 9.30
CA PHE A 175 -15.56 -6.42 9.27
C PHE A 175 -15.05 -7.64 8.50
N GLN A 176 -13.90 -7.52 7.85
CA GLN A 176 -13.27 -8.56 7.04
C GLN A 176 -11.83 -8.83 7.50
N SER A 177 -11.36 -10.05 7.24
CA SER A 177 -9.97 -10.50 7.49
C SER A 177 -9.51 -11.40 6.35
N ASP A 178 -8.24 -11.83 6.39
CA ASP A 178 -7.62 -12.83 5.51
C ASP A 178 -8.23 -14.24 5.58
N ILE A 179 -9.10 -14.48 6.57
CA ILE A 179 -9.92 -15.69 6.71
C ILE A 179 -11.42 -15.35 6.72
N PRO A 180 -12.30 -16.28 6.31
CA PRO A 180 -13.74 -16.04 6.29
C PRO A 180 -14.26 -15.71 7.69
N THR A 181 -15.15 -14.73 7.77
CA THR A 181 -15.80 -14.28 9.01
C THR A 181 -17.29 -14.55 8.94
N LEU A 182 -17.80 -15.46 9.78
CA LEU A 182 -19.23 -15.81 9.78
C LEU A 182 -20.09 -14.69 10.37
N TYR A 183 -19.58 -13.97 11.36
CA TYR A 183 -20.30 -12.89 12.03
C TYR A 183 -19.34 -11.79 12.49
N SER A 184 -19.58 -10.55 12.09
CA SER A 184 -18.86 -9.39 12.59
C SER A 184 -19.85 -8.32 13.04
N GLU A 185 -19.68 -7.80 14.25
CA GLU A 185 -20.57 -6.80 14.84
C GLU A 185 -19.76 -5.70 15.53
N TYR A 186 -20.15 -4.44 15.31
CA TYR A 186 -19.62 -3.31 16.05
C TYR A 186 -20.73 -2.45 16.64
N ASN A 187 -20.64 -2.26 17.96
CA ASN A 187 -21.60 -1.50 18.75
C ASN A 187 -20.98 -0.19 19.21
N VAL A 188 -21.60 0.95 18.93
CA VAL A 188 -21.06 2.25 19.35
C VAL A 188 -22.10 3.00 20.16
N LYS A 189 -21.71 3.51 21.33
CA LYS A 189 -22.56 4.31 22.23
C LYS A 189 -21.91 5.67 22.46
N ILE A 190 -22.48 6.71 21.88
CA ILE A 190 -21.89 8.06 21.86
C ILE A 190 -22.80 9.01 22.66
N PRO A 191 -22.30 9.70 23.70
CA PRO A 191 -23.04 10.73 24.41
C PRO A 191 -23.54 11.83 23.48
N GLU A 192 -24.70 12.40 23.76
CA GLU A 192 -25.29 13.53 22.98
C GLU A 192 -24.37 14.76 22.87
N TYR A 193 -23.36 14.87 23.75
CA TYR A 193 -22.39 15.96 23.74
C TYR A 193 -21.37 15.89 22.61
N PHE A 194 -21.24 14.74 21.94
CA PHE A 194 -20.27 14.52 20.88
C PHE A 194 -20.97 14.19 19.56
N SER A 195 -20.72 15.00 18.54
CA SER A 195 -21.11 14.69 17.17
C SER A 195 -19.93 14.08 16.43
N TYR A 196 -20.01 12.81 16.05
CA TYR A 196 -18.99 12.17 15.20
C TYR A 196 -19.46 12.11 13.75
N LYS A 197 -18.51 12.33 12.84
CA LYS A 197 -18.65 11.92 11.46
C LYS A 197 -18.28 10.44 11.37
N THR A 198 -19.21 9.64 10.85
CA THR A 198 -18.99 8.22 10.58
C THR A 198 -18.52 8.07 9.13
N ASN A 199 -17.33 7.52 8.94
CA ASN A 199 -16.79 7.20 7.63
C ASN A 199 -16.83 5.68 7.46
N THR A 200 -17.41 5.19 6.36
CA THR A 200 -17.41 3.77 6.01
C THR A 200 -16.62 3.57 4.73
N GLY A 201 -15.76 2.55 4.71
CA GLY A 201 -14.96 2.17 3.55
C GLY A 201 -15.18 0.72 3.14
N GLY A 202 -14.54 0.32 2.04
CA GLY A 202 -14.55 -1.04 1.51
C GLY A 202 -15.72 -1.39 0.59
N TYR A 203 -15.64 -2.58 -0.02
CA TYR A 203 -16.55 -2.99 -1.11
C TYR A 203 -17.86 -3.65 -0.66
N LEU A 204 -17.97 -4.04 0.62
CA LEU A 204 -19.20 -4.61 1.17
C LEU A 204 -20.01 -3.55 1.91
N ALA A 205 -21.32 -3.49 1.63
CA ALA A 205 -22.22 -2.58 2.32
C ALA A 205 -22.41 -2.99 3.78
N ILE A 206 -21.96 -2.15 4.71
CA ILE A 206 -22.09 -2.37 6.15
C ILE A 206 -23.53 -2.10 6.60
N ASN A 207 -24.19 -3.08 7.23
CA ASN A 207 -25.58 -2.94 7.67
C ASN A 207 -25.65 -2.26 9.04
N ARG A 208 -26.21 -1.04 9.10
CA ARG A 208 -26.62 -0.40 10.37
C ARG A 208 -27.96 -0.96 10.82
N THR A 209 -27.90 -2.05 11.58
CA THR A 209 -29.06 -2.83 12.03
C THR A 209 -29.87 -2.15 13.15
N LYS A 210 -29.24 -1.25 13.93
CA LYS A 210 -29.91 -0.43 14.94
C LYS A 210 -29.37 0.98 14.94
N HIS A 211 -30.26 1.91 15.23
CA HIS A 211 -30.00 3.32 15.51
C HIS A 211 -31.07 3.81 16.47
N GLU A 212 -30.69 4.06 17.72
CA GLU A 212 -31.63 4.47 18.77
C GLU A 212 -30.96 5.40 19.77
N ASP A 213 -31.75 6.29 20.37
CA ASP A 213 -31.33 7.08 21.51
C ASP A 213 -31.63 6.32 22.81
N ILE A 214 -30.62 6.18 23.65
CA ILE A 214 -30.68 5.44 24.91
C ILE A 214 -30.27 6.34 26.08
N ASN A 215 -30.75 6.02 27.28
CA ASN A 215 -30.22 6.63 28.49
C ASN A 215 -28.83 6.06 28.81
N ALA A 216 -27.86 6.94 29.04
CA ALA A 216 -26.51 6.58 29.45
C ALA A 216 -26.18 7.17 30.83
N SER A 217 -25.50 6.38 31.65
CA SER A 217 -24.94 6.81 32.94
C SER A 217 -23.44 6.58 32.92
N TYR A 218 -22.67 7.62 33.25
CA TYR A 218 -21.21 7.58 33.21
C TYR A 218 -20.59 7.44 34.60
N ILE A 219 -21.19 8.14 35.57
CA ILE A 219 -20.95 8.03 37.01
C ILE A 219 -22.27 8.32 37.74
N THR A 220 -22.32 8.04 39.04
CA THR A 220 -23.47 8.41 39.89
C THR A 220 -23.77 9.90 39.76
N GLY A 221 -25.01 10.24 39.37
CA GLY A 221 -25.47 11.61 39.20
C GLY A 221 -25.13 12.27 37.85
N LEU A 222 -24.36 11.62 36.98
CA LEU A 222 -24.09 12.10 35.61
C LEU A 222 -24.71 11.15 34.59
N THR A 223 -25.82 11.58 34.01
CA THR A 223 -26.57 10.87 32.97
C THR A 223 -26.81 11.77 31.77
N SER A 224 -26.90 11.19 30.58
CA SER A 224 -27.27 11.90 29.36
C SER A 224 -28.05 10.98 28.43
N THR A 225 -28.60 11.55 27.36
CA THR A 225 -28.95 10.74 26.18
C THR A 225 -27.65 10.31 25.49
N ALA A 226 -27.64 9.13 24.88
CA ALA A 226 -26.59 8.65 24.01
C ALA A 226 -27.18 7.98 22.78
N THR A 227 -26.58 8.20 21.62
CA THR A 227 -26.92 7.44 20.41
C THR A 227 -26.25 6.07 20.48
N TYR A 228 -27.02 5.01 20.23
CA TYR A 228 -26.54 3.64 20.09
C TYR A 228 -26.72 3.16 18.65
N ASP A 229 -25.62 2.73 18.07
CA ASP A 229 -25.57 2.15 16.73
C ASP A 229 -25.02 0.74 16.75
N GLN A 230 -25.65 -0.14 15.97
CA GLN A 230 -25.22 -1.53 15.76
C GLN A 230 -24.96 -1.79 14.28
N TYR A 231 -23.70 -2.07 13.95
CA TYR A 231 -23.25 -2.40 12.60
C TYR A 231 -22.95 -3.90 12.50
N VAL A 232 -23.47 -4.58 11.48
CA VAL A 232 -23.32 -6.04 11.32
C VAL A 232 -22.96 -6.41 9.88
N LEU A 233 -22.04 -7.35 9.73
CA LEU A 233 -21.85 -8.13 8.51
C LEU A 233 -21.82 -9.62 8.86
N GLU A 234 -22.46 -10.44 8.02
CA GLU A 234 -22.50 -11.91 8.18
C GLU A 234 -21.93 -12.58 6.93
N ASN A 235 -21.32 -13.75 7.11
CA ASN A 235 -20.75 -14.56 6.03
C ASN A 235 -19.80 -13.77 5.10
N VAL A 236 -18.93 -12.97 5.71
CA VAL A 236 -17.92 -12.18 5.01
C VAL A 236 -16.82 -13.12 4.51
N PRO A 237 -16.52 -13.14 3.19
CA PRO A 237 -15.49 -14.01 2.64
C PRO A 237 -14.09 -13.58 3.11
N ALA A 238 -13.12 -14.49 3.00
CA ALA A 238 -11.71 -14.11 3.19
C ALA A 238 -11.31 -13.00 2.22
N PHE A 239 -10.66 -11.96 2.72
CA PHE A 239 -10.00 -10.97 1.88
C PHE A 239 -8.79 -11.62 1.20
N LYS A 240 -8.74 -11.52 -0.12
CA LYS A 240 -7.60 -11.99 -0.91
C LYS A 240 -6.81 -10.77 -1.34
N ASN A 241 -5.55 -10.71 -0.93
CA ASN A 241 -4.66 -9.65 -1.38
C ASN A 241 -4.41 -9.82 -2.88
N GLU A 242 -4.79 -8.83 -3.68
CA GLU A 242 -4.64 -8.84 -5.13
C GLU A 242 -3.37 -8.06 -5.51
N ALA A 243 -2.58 -8.59 -6.46
CA ALA A 243 -1.34 -7.92 -6.87
C ALA A 243 -1.63 -6.54 -7.49
N PHE A 244 -0.78 -5.55 -7.18
CA PHE A 244 -0.88 -4.17 -7.68
C PHE A 244 -2.12 -3.40 -7.23
N ILE A 245 -2.61 -3.61 -6.02
CA ILE A 245 -3.45 -2.63 -5.33
C ILE A 245 -2.56 -1.63 -4.57
N THR A 246 -3.06 -0.42 -4.30
CA THR A 246 -2.38 0.60 -3.48
C THR A 246 -2.22 0.12 -2.04
N THR A 247 -3.34 -0.17 -1.39
CA THR A 247 -3.43 -0.70 -0.04
C THR A 247 -4.69 -1.54 0.13
N VAL A 248 -4.63 -2.56 0.99
CA VAL A 248 -5.81 -3.38 1.33
C VAL A 248 -6.87 -2.57 2.09
N ASP A 249 -6.45 -1.51 2.79
CA ASP A 249 -7.31 -0.71 3.67
C ASP A 249 -8.40 0.06 2.89
N ASP A 250 -8.14 0.38 1.62
CA ASP A 250 -9.12 1.01 0.73
C ASP A 250 -10.32 0.08 0.45
N TYR A 251 -10.11 -1.23 0.56
CA TYR A 251 -11.07 -2.24 0.12
C TYR A 251 -11.68 -3.05 1.26
N ILE A 252 -10.99 -3.18 2.39
CA ILE A 252 -11.52 -3.87 3.56
C ILE A 252 -12.73 -3.09 4.11
N PRO A 253 -13.93 -3.71 4.21
CA PRO A 253 -15.10 -3.09 4.82
C PRO A 253 -14.79 -2.63 6.24
N ASN A 254 -14.83 -1.33 6.45
CA ASN A 254 -14.44 -0.72 7.71
C ASN A 254 -15.31 0.49 8.08
N ILE A 255 -15.27 0.85 9.36
CA ILE A 255 -15.93 2.04 9.90
C ILE A 255 -14.97 2.81 10.81
N GLU A 256 -14.90 4.11 10.62
CA GLU A 256 -14.11 5.06 11.40
C GLU A 256 -14.99 6.20 11.93
N PHE A 257 -14.62 6.76 13.08
CA PHE A 257 -15.36 7.85 13.71
C PHE A 257 -14.42 9.00 14.04
N GLU A 258 -14.64 10.16 13.41
CA GLU A 258 -13.89 11.40 13.63
C GLU A 258 -14.80 12.45 14.28
N LEU A 259 -14.35 13.04 15.39
CA LEU A 259 -15.14 14.00 16.16
C LEU A 259 -15.37 15.28 15.34
N ARG A 260 -16.62 15.52 14.95
CA ARG A 260 -17.06 16.70 14.20
C ARG A 260 -17.22 17.90 15.10
N SER A 261 -17.97 17.76 16.20
CA SER A 261 -18.23 18.89 17.10
C SER A 261 -18.54 18.40 18.52
N THR A 262 -18.38 19.30 19.49
CA THR A 262 -18.86 19.10 20.86
C THR A 262 -19.86 20.16 21.26
N GLN A 263 -20.86 19.77 22.05
CA GLN A 263 -21.82 20.67 22.66
C GLN A 263 -22.19 20.17 24.06
N PHE A 264 -21.50 20.69 25.07
CA PHE A 264 -21.83 20.40 26.47
C PHE A 264 -22.96 21.32 26.97
N PRO A 265 -23.72 20.91 28.00
CA PRO A 265 -24.78 21.73 28.56
C PRO A 265 -24.28 23.11 29.00
N GLY A 266 -24.90 24.18 28.48
CA GLY A 266 -24.50 25.57 28.79
C GLY A 266 -23.31 26.11 27.99
N GLU A 267 -22.69 25.29 27.13
CA GLU A 267 -21.59 25.72 26.27
C GLU A 267 -22.04 25.94 24.82
N ARG A 268 -21.29 26.78 24.09
CA ARG A 268 -21.48 26.94 22.64
C ARG A 268 -21.00 25.68 21.91
N VAL A 269 -21.57 25.41 20.73
CA VAL A 269 -21.04 24.37 19.84
C VAL A 269 -19.61 24.70 19.47
N PHE A 270 -18.71 23.75 19.69
CA PHE A 270 -17.33 23.80 19.21
C PHE A 270 -17.20 22.87 18.01
N ASP A 271 -16.96 23.43 16.82
CA ASP A 271 -16.81 22.67 15.57
C ASP A 271 -15.33 22.42 15.24
N TYR A 272 -15.00 21.13 15.11
CA TYR A 272 -13.66 20.62 14.82
C TYR A 272 -13.48 20.25 13.34
N ASN A 273 -14.55 20.02 12.57
CA ASN A 273 -14.45 19.71 11.15
C ASN A 273 -14.63 20.98 10.31
N GLY A 274 -13.52 21.50 9.78
CA GLY A 274 -13.55 22.70 8.94
C GLY A 274 -13.93 22.46 7.48
N SER A 275 -14.31 23.53 6.79
CA SER A 275 -14.26 23.61 5.32
C SER A 275 -12.80 23.67 4.86
N TRP A 276 -12.52 23.38 3.58
CA TRP A 276 -11.16 23.54 3.03
C TRP A 276 -10.54 24.91 3.35
N PRO A 277 -11.25 26.05 3.19
CA PRO A 277 -10.71 27.35 3.61
C PRO A 277 -10.32 27.44 5.09
N LYS A 278 -11.11 26.85 6.00
CA LYS A 278 -10.77 26.83 7.44
C LYS A 278 -9.52 26.00 7.70
N ILE A 279 -9.45 24.79 7.14
CA ILE A 279 -8.27 23.90 7.26
C ILE A 279 -7.03 24.59 6.71
N ILE A 280 -7.12 25.22 5.54
CA ILE A 280 -5.98 25.90 4.90
C ILE A 280 -5.52 27.10 5.73
N LYS A 281 -6.45 27.84 6.34
CA LYS A 281 -6.12 28.92 7.27
C LYS A 281 -5.42 28.39 8.53
N GLU A 282 -5.90 27.30 9.12
CA GLU A 282 -5.24 26.64 10.25
C GLU A 282 -3.82 26.18 9.89
N LEU A 283 -3.62 25.60 8.70
CA LEU A 283 -2.28 25.25 8.19
C LEU A 283 -1.39 26.48 7.95
N ALA A 284 -1.97 27.61 7.52
CA ALA A 284 -1.23 28.86 7.32
C ALA A 284 -0.71 29.43 8.65
N ASP A 285 -1.49 29.28 9.72
CA ASP A 285 -1.20 29.77 11.06
C ASP A 285 -0.39 28.76 11.91
N ASP A 286 -0.20 27.51 11.46
CA ASP A 286 0.52 26.46 12.18
C ASP A 286 2.04 26.69 12.20
N GLU A 287 2.66 26.53 13.38
CA GLU A 287 4.09 26.74 13.62
C GLU A 287 5.00 25.82 12.80
N ASN A 288 4.53 24.60 12.53
CA ASN A 288 5.26 23.54 11.85
C ASN A 288 4.84 23.40 10.36
N PHE A 289 4.04 24.34 9.85
CA PHE A 289 3.61 24.37 8.45
C PHE A 289 3.72 25.77 7.83
N GLY A 290 2.68 26.60 7.92
CA GLY A 290 2.63 27.89 7.25
C GLY A 290 3.58 28.93 7.84
N LEU A 291 3.67 29.00 9.16
CA LEU A 291 4.65 29.86 9.82
C LEU A 291 6.08 29.35 9.62
N PHE A 292 6.30 28.03 9.55
CA PHE A 292 7.59 27.43 9.20
C PHE A 292 8.06 27.91 7.82
N ILE A 293 7.19 27.82 6.79
CA ILE A 293 7.47 28.31 5.43
C ILE A 293 7.86 29.79 5.44
N ASN A 294 7.22 30.61 6.28
CA ASN A 294 7.45 32.06 6.35
C ASN A 294 8.76 32.46 7.06
N ARG A 295 9.46 31.54 7.75
CA ARG A 295 10.76 31.81 8.40
C ARG A 295 11.90 31.85 7.37
N ASN A 296 12.00 32.96 6.65
CA ASN A 296 12.87 33.14 5.47
C ASN A 296 14.31 33.64 5.74
N SER A 297 14.76 33.72 7.00
CA SER A 297 16.10 34.24 7.32
C SER A 297 17.22 33.43 6.68
N TYR A 298 17.08 32.10 6.65
CA TYR A 298 18.03 31.22 5.97
C TYR A 298 18.03 31.44 4.45
N ALA A 299 16.84 31.46 3.83
CA ALA A 299 16.69 31.69 2.39
C ALA A 299 17.36 33.01 1.95
N LYS A 300 17.13 34.11 2.69
CA LYS A 300 17.77 35.42 2.43
C LYS A 300 19.30 35.37 2.44
N SER A 301 19.89 34.52 3.28
CA SER A 301 21.34 34.38 3.38
C SER A 301 21.96 33.58 2.23
N VAL A 302 21.25 32.58 1.70
CA VAL A 302 21.81 31.63 0.73
C VAL A 302 21.47 31.99 -0.73
N LEU A 303 20.28 32.53 -0.99
CA LEU A 303 19.80 32.77 -2.35
C LEU A 303 20.69 33.71 -3.18
N PRO A 304 21.26 34.82 -2.66
CA PRO A 304 22.13 35.69 -3.46
C PRO A 304 23.33 34.97 -4.07
N THR A 305 23.97 34.09 -3.29
CA THR A 305 25.12 33.30 -3.74
C THR A 305 24.70 32.12 -4.62
N LEU A 306 23.57 31.48 -4.30
CA LEU A 306 23.06 30.33 -5.05
C LEU A 306 22.60 30.73 -6.46
N LEU A 307 21.85 31.83 -6.57
CA LEU A 307 21.22 32.24 -7.82
C LEU A 307 22.14 33.06 -8.72
N LYS A 308 23.13 33.78 -8.17
CA LYS A 308 24.08 34.63 -8.93
C LYS A 308 23.41 35.57 -9.95
N GLY A 309 22.20 36.04 -9.65
CA GLY A 309 21.44 36.93 -10.53
C GLY A 309 20.64 36.22 -11.65
N GLU A 310 20.50 34.89 -11.60
CA GLU A 310 19.60 34.16 -12.51
C GLU A 310 18.16 34.70 -12.42
N THR A 311 17.49 34.73 -13.56
CA THR A 311 16.12 35.29 -13.72
C THR A 311 15.15 34.31 -14.37
N ASP A 312 15.64 33.27 -15.04
CA ASP A 312 14.76 32.25 -15.60
C ASP A 312 14.11 31.42 -14.47
N THR A 313 12.78 31.41 -14.46
CA THR A 313 11.98 30.78 -13.39
C THR A 313 12.30 29.29 -13.25
N LEU A 314 12.51 28.57 -14.35
CA LEU A 314 12.81 27.14 -14.34
C LEU A 314 14.24 26.89 -13.85
N ALA A 315 15.21 27.68 -14.30
CA ALA A 315 16.60 27.63 -13.84
C ALA A 315 16.72 27.91 -12.33
N ILE A 316 16.06 28.97 -11.83
CA ILE A 316 15.98 29.28 -10.39
C ILE A 316 15.39 28.09 -9.62
N THR A 317 14.28 27.55 -10.11
CA THR A 317 13.59 26.41 -9.47
C THR A 317 14.53 25.20 -9.38
N LYS A 318 15.24 24.88 -10.47
CA LYS A 318 16.21 23.77 -10.52
C LYS A 318 17.38 24.00 -9.56
N LEU A 319 17.97 25.20 -9.55
CA LEU A 319 19.08 25.54 -8.63
C LEU A 319 18.68 25.38 -7.16
N ILE A 320 17.49 25.84 -6.79
CA ILE A 320 16.98 25.72 -5.42
C ILE A 320 16.65 24.26 -5.10
N PHE A 321 15.97 23.55 -5.99
CA PHE A 321 15.61 22.15 -5.80
C PHE A 321 16.85 21.27 -5.61
N ASP A 322 17.86 21.42 -6.48
CA ASP A 322 19.13 20.72 -6.38
C ASP A 322 19.90 21.11 -5.12
N TYR A 323 19.83 22.37 -4.69
CA TYR A 323 20.43 22.80 -3.43
C TYR A 323 19.82 22.07 -2.23
N VAL A 324 18.49 22.01 -2.13
CA VAL A 324 17.81 21.36 -1.00
C VAL A 324 18.16 19.87 -0.94
N LYS A 325 17.91 19.12 -2.02
CA LYS A 325 18.07 17.66 -2.02
C LYS A 325 19.52 17.18 -1.87
N ASN A 326 20.50 18.03 -2.20
CA ASN A 326 21.93 17.72 -2.02
C ASN A 326 22.48 18.14 -0.64
N ASN A 327 21.77 18.99 0.13
CA ASN A 327 22.23 19.47 1.43
C ASN A 327 21.46 18.86 2.62
N ILE A 328 20.33 18.20 2.39
CA ILE A 328 19.52 17.58 3.45
C ILE A 328 19.21 16.12 3.07
N LYS A 329 19.57 15.19 3.95
CA LYS A 329 19.25 13.77 3.80
C LYS A 329 17.94 13.41 4.51
N TRP A 330 17.01 12.80 3.79
CA TRP A 330 15.78 12.26 4.40
C TRP A 330 16.12 11.19 5.44
N ASN A 331 15.50 11.27 6.61
CA ASN A 331 15.73 10.38 7.74
C ASN A 331 14.76 9.18 7.79
N GLY A 332 13.88 9.03 6.80
CA GLY A 332 12.85 7.99 6.76
C GLY A 332 11.54 8.35 7.47
N ASP A 333 11.46 9.49 8.15
CA ASP A 333 10.23 9.96 8.79
C ASP A 333 9.36 10.73 7.80
N GLY A 334 8.12 10.28 7.62
CA GLY A 334 7.13 10.88 6.74
C GLY A 334 6.12 11.71 7.52
N GLY A 335 5.66 12.81 6.93
CA GLY A 335 4.63 13.62 7.53
C GLY A 335 4.27 14.84 6.69
N LYS A 336 3.20 15.53 7.08
CA LYS A 336 2.81 16.82 6.50
C LYS A 336 3.32 18.03 7.30
N TYR A 337 3.70 17.83 8.57
CA TYR A 337 4.23 18.88 9.44
C TYR A 337 5.73 18.71 9.64
N ALA A 338 6.47 19.83 9.66
CA ALA A 338 7.88 19.84 10.02
C ALA A 338 8.07 19.33 11.46
N ASN A 339 9.15 18.58 11.69
CA ASN A 339 9.58 18.18 13.03
C ASN A 339 10.55 19.20 13.63
N SER A 340 11.19 20.00 12.78
CA SER A 340 12.14 21.03 13.18
C SER A 340 11.45 22.39 13.31
N LEU A 341 11.97 23.23 14.20
CA LEU A 341 11.39 24.55 14.47
C LEU A 341 11.43 25.47 13.25
N ASN A 342 12.47 25.42 12.41
CA ASN A 342 12.62 26.34 11.27
C ASN A 342 13.57 25.77 10.19
N PRO A 343 13.55 26.30 8.96
CA PRO A 343 14.42 25.82 7.87
C PRO A 343 15.92 25.85 8.22
N LYS A 344 16.41 26.88 8.92
CA LYS A 344 17.84 26.99 9.29
C LYS A 344 18.30 25.76 10.08
N THR A 345 17.52 25.33 11.07
CA THR A 345 17.84 24.14 11.88
C THR A 345 17.87 22.86 11.04
N VAL A 346 17.01 22.73 10.01
CA VAL A 346 17.03 21.57 9.11
C VAL A 346 18.35 21.52 8.32
N PHE A 347 18.76 22.64 7.73
CA PHE A 347 20.02 22.73 6.98
C PHE A 347 21.27 22.57 7.87
N GLU A 348 21.24 23.05 9.11
CA GLU A 348 22.33 22.84 10.08
C GLU A 348 22.46 21.35 10.45
N LYS A 349 21.35 20.64 10.64
CA LYS A 349 21.32 19.19 10.89
C LYS A 349 21.71 18.36 9.67
N LYS A 350 21.53 18.88 8.45
CA LYS A 350 21.69 18.17 7.17
C LYS A 350 20.84 16.90 7.07
N SER A 351 19.80 16.79 7.88
CA SER A 351 18.85 15.68 7.86
C SER A 351 17.51 16.11 8.45
N GLY A 352 16.41 15.53 7.95
CA GLY A 352 15.05 15.86 8.40
C GLY A 352 14.00 14.90 7.85
N SER A 353 12.76 15.07 8.31
CA SER A 353 11.58 14.37 7.77
C SER A 353 11.23 14.85 6.35
N SER A 354 10.28 14.18 5.69
CA SER A 354 9.80 14.60 4.36
C SER A 354 9.26 16.04 4.38
N ALA A 355 8.50 16.41 5.41
CA ALA A 355 8.00 17.77 5.61
C ALA A 355 9.11 18.77 5.93
N ASP A 356 10.10 18.44 6.78
CA ASP A 356 11.24 19.33 7.04
C ASP A 356 11.93 19.73 5.72
N ILE A 357 12.11 18.77 4.82
CA ILE A 357 12.76 18.95 3.53
C ILE A 357 11.88 19.76 2.56
N ASN A 358 10.67 19.31 2.29
CA ASN A 358 9.81 19.91 1.26
C ASN A 358 9.25 21.28 1.70
N LEU A 359 8.97 21.50 2.99
CA LEU A 359 8.59 22.84 3.48
C LEU A 359 9.77 23.81 3.46
N SER A 360 11.00 23.33 3.68
CA SER A 360 12.21 24.16 3.50
C SER A 360 12.40 24.54 2.03
N LEU A 361 12.19 23.61 1.11
CA LEU A 361 12.17 23.88 -0.34
C LEU A 361 11.15 24.97 -0.69
N ILE A 362 9.92 24.85 -0.19
CA ILE A 362 8.85 25.85 -0.42
C ILE A 362 9.26 27.22 0.15
N SER A 363 9.89 27.27 1.32
CA SER A 363 10.39 28.51 1.92
C SER A 363 11.43 29.21 1.03
N LEU A 364 12.42 28.47 0.50
CA LEU A 364 13.43 29.01 -0.41
C LEU A 364 12.84 29.49 -1.74
N LEU A 365 11.98 28.69 -2.37
CA LEU A 365 11.30 29.05 -3.62
C LEU A 365 10.44 30.30 -3.46
N LYS A 366 9.67 30.39 -2.36
CA LYS A 366 8.85 31.55 -2.03
C LYS A 366 9.70 32.82 -1.83
N GLU A 367 10.83 32.72 -1.13
CA GLU A 367 11.73 33.86 -0.95
C GLU A 367 12.33 34.33 -2.27
N ALA A 368 12.64 33.39 -3.17
CA ALA A 368 13.07 33.65 -4.56
C ALA A 368 11.96 34.17 -5.48
N LYS A 369 10.78 34.50 -4.93
CA LYS A 369 9.60 35.03 -5.65
C LYS A 369 9.00 34.07 -6.68
N ILE A 370 9.26 32.78 -6.52
CA ILE A 370 8.61 31.73 -7.29
C ILE A 370 7.24 31.44 -6.68
N ASN A 371 6.20 31.41 -7.50
CA ASN A 371 4.86 31.04 -7.06
C ASN A 371 4.79 29.53 -6.83
N VAL A 372 4.99 29.12 -5.57
CA VAL A 372 4.96 27.73 -5.13
C VAL A 372 3.84 27.52 -4.11
N ARG A 373 3.15 26.39 -4.22
CA ARG A 373 2.08 25.96 -3.32
C ARG A 373 2.48 24.65 -2.62
N PRO A 374 2.21 24.49 -1.33
CA PRO A 374 2.24 23.17 -0.71
C PRO A 374 1.21 22.26 -1.40
N LEU A 375 1.62 21.02 -1.67
CA LEU A 375 0.77 19.95 -2.17
C LEU A 375 0.60 18.92 -1.06
N LEU A 376 -0.61 18.80 -0.52
CA LEU A 376 -0.92 17.76 0.46
C LEU A 376 -1.17 16.43 -0.25
N VAL A 377 -0.53 15.37 0.24
CA VAL A 377 -0.51 14.06 -0.40
C VAL A 377 -0.92 12.97 0.60
N SER A 378 -1.76 12.04 0.14
CA SER A 378 -1.94 10.74 0.77
C SER A 378 -1.05 9.75 0.02
N THR A 379 -0.05 9.18 0.68
CA THR A 379 0.83 8.17 0.05
C THR A 379 0.02 6.94 -0.35
N ARG A 380 0.56 6.13 -1.27
CA ARG A 380 -0.06 4.88 -1.75
C ARG A 380 -0.47 3.95 -0.60
N ASP A 381 0.43 3.77 0.37
CA ASP A 381 0.17 2.94 1.56
C ASP A 381 -0.91 3.52 2.50
N ASN A 382 -1.17 4.83 2.43
CA ASN A 382 -2.19 5.50 3.25
C ASN A 382 -3.59 5.48 2.59
N GLY A 383 -3.67 5.00 1.35
CA GLY A 383 -4.91 4.88 0.61
C GLY A 383 -5.39 6.18 -0.03
N MET A 384 -6.46 6.09 -0.81
CA MET A 384 -6.98 7.23 -1.56
C MET A 384 -7.70 8.22 -0.64
N HIS A 385 -7.43 9.52 -0.81
CA HIS A 385 -8.13 10.54 -0.04
C HIS A 385 -9.60 10.67 -0.50
N PRO A 386 -10.59 10.78 0.40
CA PRO A 386 -12.01 10.72 0.05
C PRO A 386 -12.61 12.02 -0.56
N GLY A 387 -11.77 12.94 -1.06
CA GLY A 387 -12.18 14.22 -1.69
C GLY A 387 -12.80 15.32 -0.80
N TYR A 388 -13.40 15.00 0.35
CA TYR A 388 -14.00 15.99 1.25
C TYR A 388 -13.03 16.49 2.35
N PRO A 389 -13.29 17.64 3.03
CA PRO A 389 -12.41 18.18 4.06
C PRO A 389 -12.05 17.19 5.19
N MET A 390 -10.84 16.64 5.15
CA MET A 390 -10.33 15.67 6.14
C MET A 390 -8.80 15.69 6.18
N ILE A 391 -8.23 16.65 6.92
CA ILE A 391 -6.76 16.85 7.00
C ILE A 391 -6.00 15.62 7.54
N SER A 392 -6.68 14.78 8.32
CA SER A 392 -6.16 13.53 8.88
C SER A 392 -5.84 12.48 7.79
N LYS A 393 -6.45 12.56 6.60
CA LYS A 393 -6.20 11.64 5.48
C LYS A 393 -5.02 12.05 4.58
N PHE A 394 -4.34 13.14 4.88
CA PHE A 394 -3.03 13.45 4.29
C PHE A 394 -1.91 13.07 5.25
N ASN A 395 -0.87 12.43 4.73
CA ASN A 395 0.28 11.99 5.51
C ASN A 395 1.62 12.46 4.92
N ASN A 396 1.62 13.23 3.83
CA ASN A 396 2.83 13.83 3.27
C ASN A 396 2.58 15.23 2.67
N VAL A 397 3.65 15.98 2.43
CA VAL A 397 3.61 17.30 1.75
C VAL A 397 4.75 17.43 0.73
N LEU A 398 4.41 17.91 -0.47
CA LEU A 398 5.32 18.20 -1.58
C LEU A 398 5.21 19.67 -2.01
N ALA A 399 6.00 20.08 -3.00
CA ALA A 399 5.88 21.39 -3.63
C ALA A 399 5.23 21.28 -5.02
N HIS A 400 4.28 22.17 -5.29
CA HIS A 400 3.62 22.31 -6.59
C HIS A 400 3.81 23.71 -7.16
N LEU A 401 4.17 23.77 -8.44
CA LEU A 401 4.37 24.99 -9.21
C LEU A 401 3.63 24.90 -10.54
N VAL A 402 3.22 26.05 -11.08
CA VAL A 402 2.73 26.15 -12.45
C VAL A 402 3.70 27.03 -13.25
N ILE A 403 4.43 26.42 -14.19
CA ILE A 403 5.35 27.14 -15.09
C ILE A 403 4.86 26.93 -16.52
N LYS A 404 4.61 28.02 -17.26
CA LYS A 404 4.12 27.97 -18.64
C LYS A 404 2.87 27.06 -18.82
N ASN A 405 1.92 27.15 -17.89
CA ASN A 405 0.70 26.33 -17.81
C ASN A 405 0.93 24.82 -17.61
N GLN A 406 2.11 24.40 -17.18
CA GLN A 406 2.39 23.01 -16.81
C GLN A 406 2.54 22.88 -15.30
N ASN A 407 1.84 21.91 -14.72
CA ASN A 407 2.03 21.53 -13.33
C ASN A 407 3.39 20.86 -13.18
N ILE A 408 4.20 21.34 -12.26
CA ILE A 408 5.49 20.77 -11.90
C ILE A 408 5.44 20.42 -10.42
N LEU A 409 5.66 19.15 -10.13
CA LEU A 409 5.77 18.62 -8.78
C LEU A 409 7.24 18.49 -8.40
N LEU A 410 7.57 18.86 -7.16
CA LEU A 410 8.91 18.72 -6.60
C LEU A 410 8.86 17.90 -5.32
N ASP A 411 9.76 16.93 -5.24
CA ASP A 411 9.99 16.10 -4.06
C ASP A 411 11.50 16.04 -3.80
N ALA A 412 11.95 16.78 -2.79
CA ALA A 412 13.38 16.90 -2.48
C ALA A 412 13.88 15.82 -1.51
N THR A 413 13.08 14.78 -1.23
CA THR A 413 13.45 13.71 -0.28
C THR A 413 14.49 12.75 -0.83
N ASN A 414 14.61 12.63 -2.16
CA ASN A 414 15.61 11.81 -2.83
C ASN A 414 16.44 12.65 -3.80
N LYS A 415 17.77 12.60 -3.65
CA LYS A 415 18.72 13.32 -4.50
C LYS A 415 18.66 12.92 -5.98
N ASP A 416 18.15 11.72 -6.28
CA ASP A 416 18.03 11.16 -7.63
C ASP A 416 16.71 11.46 -8.33
N LEU A 417 15.81 12.20 -7.68
CA LEU A 417 14.61 12.71 -8.34
C LEU A 417 14.94 13.96 -9.18
N PRO A 418 14.73 13.93 -10.51
CA PRO A 418 14.76 15.13 -11.34
C PRO A 418 13.52 16.00 -11.09
N ILE A 419 13.54 17.21 -11.63
CA ILE A 419 12.40 18.13 -11.58
C ILE A 419 11.17 17.49 -12.24
N GLY A 420 9.99 17.64 -11.62
CA GLY A 420 8.74 17.08 -12.15
C GLY A 420 8.52 15.60 -11.81
N MET A 421 9.44 14.97 -11.09
CA MET A 421 9.34 13.58 -10.62
C MET A 421 9.22 13.54 -9.10
N ILE A 422 8.32 12.68 -8.61
CA ILE A 422 8.06 12.47 -7.18
C ILE A 422 8.33 11.01 -6.81
N ALA A 423 8.53 10.70 -5.53
CA ALA A 423 8.74 9.33 -5.11
C ALA A 423 7.54 8.43 -5.47
N TYR A 424 7.80 7.14 -5.77
CA TYR A 424 6.76 6.14 -6.09
C TYR A 424 5.65 6.12 -5.03
N ASP A 425 6.01 6.18 -3.74
CA ASP A 425 5.06 6.15 -2.63
C ASP A 425 4.09 7.35 -2.62
N ASN A 426 4.42 8.45 -3.31
CA ASN A 426 3.58 9.63 -3.42
C ASN A 426 2.62 9.61 -4.63
N LEU A 427 2.76 8.64 -5.54
CA LEU A 427 1.92 8.52 -6.74
C LEU A 427 0.58 7.85 -6.43
N ASN A 428 -0.34 8.63 -5.89
CA ASN A 428 -1.67 8.16 -5.49
C ASN A 428 -2.78 9.01 -6.14
N HIS A 429 -2.69 9.16 -7.47
CA HIS A 429 -3.62 9.87 -8.35
C HIS A 429 -3.73 11.38 -8.15
N GLU A 430 -4.28 11.85 -7.04
CA GLU A 430 -4.55 13.26 -6.82
C GLU A 430 -3.98 13.78 -5.50
N GLY A 431 -3.51 15.03 -5.54
CA GLY A 431 -3.07 15.76 -4.34
C GLY A 431 -3.79 17.11 -4.25
N LEU A 432 -3.92 17.64 -3.03
CA LEU A 432 -4.57 18.93 -2.80
C LEU A 432 -3.52 20.05 -2.77
N SER A 433 -3.45 20.82 -3.86
CA SER A 433 -2.58 22.00 -3.95
C SER A 433 -3.25 23.19 -3.26
N ILE A 434 -2.62 23.71 -2.20
CA ILE A 434 -3.22 24.75 -1.35
C ILE A 434 -2.53 26.12 -1.49
N ASP A 435 -3.35 27.17 -1.52
CA ASP A 435 -2.95 28.57 -1.45
C ASP A 435 -3.16 29.09 -0.02
N LEU A 436 -2.09 29.05 0.77
CA LEU A 436 -2.10 29.50 2.16
C LEU A 436 -2.48 30.97 2.32
N LYS A 437 -2.24 31.82 1.29
CA LYS A 437 -2.52 33.26 1.38
C LYS A 437 -4.01 33.53 1.21
N ASN A 438 -4.63 32.87 0.24
CA ASN A 438 -6.03 33.10 -0.12
C ASN A 438 -7.00 32.13 0.57
N ALA A 439 -6.48 31.16 1.34
CA ALA A 439 -7.27 30.10 1.97
C ALA A 439 -8.10 29.31 0.94
N ASP A 440 -7.47 28.97 -0.19
CA ASP A 440 -8.09 28.29 -1.33
C ASP A 440 -7.25 27.08 -1.75
N GLY A 441 -7.83 26.11 -2.45
CA GLY A 441 -7.13 24.90 -2.89
C GLY A 441 -7.84 24.16 -4.00
N GLY A 442 -7.07 23.35 -4.73
CA GLY A 442 -7.58 22.54 -5.82
C GLY A 442 -6.86 21.20 -5.93
N TRP A 443 -7.62 20.16 -6.26
CA TRP A 443 -7.09 18.84 -6.58
C TRP A 443 -6.34 18.89 -7.92
N ILE A 444 -5.19 18.24 -7.96
CA ILE A 444 -4.38 18.11 -9.18
C ILE A 444 -3.94 16.67 -9.35
N ALA A 445 -3.85 16.23 -10.60
CA ALA A 445 -3.26 14.94 -10.96
C ALA A 445 -1.77 14.90 -10.60
N MET A 446 -1.31 13.75 -10.14
CA MET A 446 0.07 13.50 -9.71
C MET A 446 0.80 12.50 -10.61
N GLU A 447 0.10 11.88 -11.57
CA GLU A 447 0.70 10.98 -12.53
C GLU A 447 1.84 11.66 -13.32
N PRO A 448 2.93 10.94 -13.58
CA PRO A 448 4.04 11.48 -14.35
C PRO A 448 3.62 11.76 -15.78
N THR A 449 4.06 12.89 -16.32
CA THR A 449 3.87 13.26 -17.73
C THR A 449 5.09 12.91 -18.59
N PHE A 450 6.16 12.39 -17.98
CA PHE A 450 7.37 11.95 -18.65
C PHE A 450 7.35 10.45 -18.96
N ALA A 451 8.17 10.03 -19.93
CA ALA A 451 8.30 8.63 -20.29
C ALA A 451 9.09 7.84 -19.24
N ASN A 452 8.55 6.68 -18.85
CA ASN A 452 9.25 5.66 -18.09
C ASN A 452 9.58 4.48 -19.03
N GLU A 453 10.86 4.25 -19.31
CA GLU A 453 11.30 3.30 -20.33
C GLU A 453 12.56 2.55 -19.89
N LYS A 454 12.54 1.23 -20.08
CA LYS A 454 13.71 0.34 -19.97
C LYS A 454 14.01 -0.26 -21.34
N ILE A 455 15.23 -0.10 -21.82
CA ILE A 455 15.71 -0.69 -23.07
C ILE A 455 16.91 -1.59 -22.75
N VAL A 456 16.91 -2.83 -23.22
CA VAL A 456 18.05 -3.74 -23.11
C VAL A 456 18.38 -4.30 -24.49
N ASN A 457 19.62 -4.09 -24.91
CA ASN A 457 20.15 -4.61 -26.17
C ASN A 457 21.24 -5.63 -25.87
N TYR A 458 21.10 -6.82 -26.42
CA TYR A 458 22.13 -7.85 -26.49
C TYR A 458 22.65 -7.90 -27.93
N ASN A 459 23.97 -7.82 -28.11
CA ASN A 459 24.63 -8.10 -29.39
C ASN A 459 25.62 -9.23 -29.15
N LEU A 460 25.26 -10.44 -29.58
CA LEU A 460 25.93 -11.67 -29.23
C LEU A 460 26.36 -12.43 -30.48
N VAL A 461 27.41 -13.24 -30.34
CA VAL A 461 27.85 -14.24 -31.30
C VAL A 461 27.72 -15.59 -30.64
N LEU A 462 26.98 -16.50 -31.27
CA LEU A 462 26.94 -17.92 -30.90
C LEU A 462 28.20 -18.60 -31.43
N ASP A 463 28.99 -19.20 -30.55
CA ASP A 463 30.14 -20.00 -30.95
C ASP A 463 29.81 -21.50 -31.08
N LYS A 464 30.80 -22.27 -31.56
CA LYS A 464 30.65 -23.72 -31.78
C LYS A 464 30.55 -24.53 -30.48
N GLU A 465 30.87 -23.93 -29.33
CA GLU A 465 30.72 -24.52 -28.00
C GLU A 465 29.37 -24.15 -27.38
N ASN A 466 28.45 -23.56 -28.17
CA ASN A 466 27.13 -23.08 -27.76
C ASN A 466 27.18 -21.95 -26.71
N LYS A 467 28.30 -21.23 -26.61
CA LYS A 467 28.42 -20.04 -25.76
C LYS A 467 28.02 -18.81 -26.55
N LEU A 468 27.37 -17.87 -25.87
CA LEU A 468 27.04 -16.56 -26.45
C LEU A 468 28.01 -15.52 -25.92
N LYS A 469 28.76 -14.87 -26.82
CA LYS A 469 29.76 -13.85 -26.46
C LYS A 469 29.43 -12.52 -27.09
N GLY A 470 29.53 -11.43 -26.34
CA GLY A 470 29.30 -10.10 -26.91
C GLY A 470 29.02 -9.04 -25.87
N THR A 471 28.08 -8.13 -26.16
CA THR A 471 27.79 -6.97 -25.31
C THR A 471 26.33 -6.90 -24.88
N ILE A 472 26.13 -6.42 -23.66
CA ILE A 472 24.83 -5.94 -23.18
C ILE A 472 24.91 -4.42 -23.05
N SER A 473 23.91 -3.72 -23.57
CA SER A 473 23.71 -2.27 -23.34
C SER A 473 22.30 -2.04 -22.80
N GLN A 474 22.21 -1.38 -21.64
CA GLN A 474 20.95 -1.04 -21.00
C GLN A 474 20.77 0.48 -20.98
N TYR A 475 19.54 0.93 -21.19
CA TYR A 475 19.16 2.32 -21.10
C TYR A 475 17.90 2.45 -20.26
N ALA A 476 17.88 3.45 -19.38
CA ALA A 476 16.77 3.66 -18.46
C ALA A 476 16.36 5.13 -18.40
N LYS A 477 15.05 5.39 -18.37
CA LYS A 477 14.43 6.71 -18.18
C LYS A 477 13.35 6.66 -17.11
N GLY A 478 13.07 7.81 -16.48
CA GLY A 478 12.02 7.92 -15.46
C GLY A 478 12.27 7.00 -14.25
N TYR A 479 11.24 6.31 -13.79
CA TYR A 479 11.34 5.41 -12.63
C TYR A 479 12.28 4.22 -12.86
N ALA A 480 12.42 3.73 -14.09
CA ALA A 480 13.43 2.72 -14.42
C ALA A 480 14.85 3.22 -14.12
N ALA A 481 15.14 4.50 -14.42
CA ALA A 481 16.46 5.09 -14.14
C ALA A 481 16.66 5.33 -12.64
N LEU A 482 15.62 5.81 -11.95
CA LEU A 482 15.65 5.99 -10.49
C LEU A 482 15.94 4.65 -9.78
N ASN A 483 15.19 3.61 -10.12
CA ASN A 483 15.38 2.26 -9.56
C ASN A 483 16.79 1.72 -9.79
N LEU A 484 17.38 1.98 -10.96
CA LEU A 484 18.76 1.58 -11.26
C LEU A 484 19.78 2.37 -10.43
N ARG A 485 19.61 3.70 -10.31
CA ARG A 485 20.46 4.55 -9.44
C ARG A 485 20.40 4.08 -7.99
N ASP A 486 19.20 3.81 -7.48
CA ASP A 486 18.99 3.36 -6.11
C ASP A 486 19.69 2.01 -5.88
N LYS A 487 19.51 1.03 -6.78
CA LYS A 487 20.22 -0.26 -6.71
C LYS A 487 21.73 -0.11 -6.73
N TYR A 488 22.26 0.75 -7.61
CA TYR A 488 23.70 0.98 -7.70
C TYR A 488 24.24 1.65 -6.42
N ARG A 489 23.59 2.72 -5.95
CA ARG A 489 24.06 3.54 -4.83
C ARG A 489 23.83 2.93 -3.44
N THR A 490 22.93 1.96 -3.32
CA THR A 490 22.69 1.23 -2.06
C THR A 490 23.66 0.06 -1.86
N THR A 491 24.41 -0.34 -2.89
CA THR A 491 25.50 -1.31 -2.77
C THR A 491 26.80 -0.63 -2.35
N ASN A 492 27.69 -1.34 -1.66
CA ASN A 492 28.91 -0.72 -1.12
C ASN A 492 29.91 -0.34 -2.22
N ASN A 493 29.91 -1.08 -3.33
CA ASN A 493 30.79 -0.88 -4.47
C ASN A 493 30.26 -1.62 -5.72
N GLU A 494 30.87 -1.32 -6.86
CA GLU A 494 30.52 -1.92 -8.16
C GLU A 494 30.60 -3.46 -8.16
N THR A 495 31.55 -4.07 -7.44
CA THR A 495 31.66 -5.53 -7.37
C THR A 495 30.44 -6.18 -6.71
N GLU A 496 29.93 -5.58 -5.64
CA GLU A 496 28.71 -6.04 -4.97
C GLU A 496 27.46 -5.81 -5.83
N PHE A 497 27.38 -4.67 -6.52
CA PHE A 497 26.35 -4.40 -7.51
C PHE A 497 26.32 -5.50 -8.60
N LEU A 498 27.46 -5.80 -9.20
CA LEU A 498 27.58 -6.81 -10.26
C LEU A 498 27.32 -8.23 -9.74
N LYS A 499 27.66 -8.53 -8.48
CA LYS A 499 27.28 -9.80 -7.83
C LYS A 499 25.76 -9.92 -7.70
N THR A 500 25.10 -8.83 -7.31
CA THR A 500 23.63 -8.78 -7.20
C THR A 500 22.98 -8.89 -8.58
N PHE A 501 23.52 -8.21 -9.58
CA PHE A 501 23.07 -8.28 -10.97
C PHE A 501 23.11 -9.70 -11.54
N LYS A 502 24.13 -10.50 -11.17
CA LYS A 502 24.30 -11.89 -11.62
C LYS A 502 23.46 -12.92 -10.86
N LYS A 503 22.87 -12.56 -9.71
CA LYS A 503 22.26 -13.53 -8.77
C LYS A 503 21.19 -14.42 -9.40
N ASP A 504 20.46 -13.92 -10.39
CA ASP A 504 19.37 -14.62 -11.08
C ASP A 504 19.69 -14.96 -12.55
N LYS A 505 20.96 -14.86 -12.94
CA LYS A 505 21.46 -15.03 -14.31
C LYS A 505 22.53 -16.13 -14.36
N THR A 506 22.09 -17.38 -14.18
CA THR A 506 22.96 -18.55 -14.29
C THR A 506 23.70 -18.55 -15.63
N GLY A 507 24.98 -18.93 -15.63
CA GLY A 507 25.82 -18.96 -16.82
C GLY A 507 26.34 -17.58 -17.27
N LEU A 508 26.02 -16.47 -16.59
CA LEU A 508 26.49 -15.14 -16.96
C LEU A 508 27.86 -14.80 -16.34
N GLU A 509 28.85 -14.62 -17.20
CA GLU A 509 30.09 -13.92 -16.90
C GLU A 509 30.07 -12.52 -17.52
N LEU A 510 30.70 -11.55 -16.85
CA LEU A 510 30.74 -10.16 -17.31
C LEU A 510 32.12 -9.53 -17.07
N SER A 511 32.50 -8.62 -17.96
CA SER A 511 33.69 -7.76 -17.86
C SER A 511 33.38 -6.36 -18.41
N ASP A 512 34.30 -5.42 -18.20
CA ASP A 512 34.26 -4.07 -18.80
C ASP A 512 32.95 -3.32 -18.55
N TYR A 513 32.41 -3.44 -17.34
CA TYR A 513 31.21 -2.73 -16.93
C TYR A 513 31.46 -1.22 -16.91
N LYS A 514 30.51 -0.47 -17.45
CA LYS A 514 30.51 1.00 -17.45
C LYS A 514 29.09 1.51 -17.26
N ILE A 515 28.94 2.48 -16.37
CA ILE A 515 27.72 3.26 -16.17
C ILE A 515 27.99 4.73 -16.52
N THR A 516 27.10 5.35 -17.29
CA THR A 516 27.21 6.77 -17.69
C THR A 516 25.95 7.53 -17.32
N ASN A 517 26.09 8.82 -17.01
CA ASN A 517 25.02 9.71 -16.56
C ASN A 517 24.38 9.32 -15.21
N LEU A 518 25.18 8.70 -14.33
CA LEU A 518 24.72 8.35 -12.97
C LEU A 518 24.23 9.59 -12.20
N ASP A 519 24.95 10.71 -12.28
CA ASP A 519 24.62 11.97 -11.59
C ASP A 519 23.87 12.99 -12.47
N ALA A 520 23.81 12.75 -13.79
CA ALA A 520 23.09 13.60 -14.74
C ALA A 520 21.64 13.11 -14.89
N LEU A 521 20.77 13.55 -13.98
CA LEU A 521 19.41 13.01 -13.82
C LEU A 521 18.47 13.27 -15.00
N ASP A 522 18.70 14.35 -15.74
CA ASP A 522 17.92 14.72 -16.94
C ASP A 522 18.40 13.97 -18.20
N GLU A 523 19.55 13.28 -18.12
CA GLU A 523 20.14 12.53 -19.22
C GLU A 523 19.78 11.05 -19.16
N LEU A 524 19.88 10.38 -20.31
CA LEU A 524 19.66 8.94 -20.42
C LEU A 524 20.71 8.20 -19.58
N LEU A 525 20.26 7.47 -18.55
CA LEU A 525 21.12 6.57 -17.79
C LEU A 525 21.41 5.34 -18.65
N SER A 526 22.68 4.96 -18.76
CA SER A 526 23.06 3.77 -19.53
C SER A 526 24.15 2.95 -18.87
N GLU A 527 24.03 1.64 -19.02
CA GLU A 527 25.02 0.65 -18.64
C GLU A 527 25.50 -0.11 -19.88
N SER A 528 26.77 -0.45 -19.94
CA SER A 528 27.33 -1.34 -20.95
C SER A 528 28.31 -2.32 -20.32
N MET A 529 28.34 -3.55 -20.80
CA MET A 529 29.27 -4.59 -20.34
C MET A 529 29.53 -5.62 -21.44
N ASN A 530 30.71 -6.21 -21.40
CA ASN A 530 31.03 -7.41 -22.16
C ASN A 530 30.51 -8.63 -21.39
N VAL A 531 30.00 -9.64 -22.11
CA VAL A 531 29.41 -10.83 -21.50
C VAL A 531 29.79 -12.11 -22.21
N ILE A 532 29.85 -13.19 -21.42
CA ILE A 532 29.81 -14.57 -21.88
C ILE A 532 28.61 -15.21 -21.18
N ILE A 533 27.75 -15.86 -21.96
CA ILE A 533 26.54 -16.50 -21.46
C ILE A 533 26.60 -17.98 -21.83
N GLU A 534 26.57 -18.82 -20.81
CA GLU A 534 26.50 -20.29 -20.87
C GLU A 534 25.11 -20.78 -20.44
N ASP A 535 24.80 -22.06 -20.63
CA ASP A 535 23.55 -22.73 -20.18
C ASP A 535 22.24 -22.20 -20.78
N ASN A 536 22.28 -21.30 -21.77
CA ASN A 536 21.09 -20.76 -22.45
C ASN A 536 20.85 -21.35 -23.85
N VAL A 537 21.67 -22.31 -24.25
CA VAL A 537 21.61 -23.01 -25.54
C VAL A 537 21.72 -24.50 -25.27
N GLU A 538 20.73 -25.27 -25.71
CA GLU A 538 20.67 -26.73 -25.52
C GLU A 538 20.90 -27.45 -26.84
N GLU A 539 21.77 -28.45 -26.85
CA GLU A 539 22.06 -29.26 -28.04
C GLU A 539 21.43 -30.65 -27.93
N ALA A 540 20.75 -31.08 -28.99
CA ALA A 540 20.22 -32.43 -29.13
C ALA A 540 20.47 -32.96 -30.54
N GLY A 541 21.54 -33.76 -30.70
CA GLY A 541 21.98 -34.25 -32.00
C GLY A 541 22.48 -33.11 -32.88
N ASN A 542 21.89 -32.91 -34.06
CA ASN A 542 22.22 -31.80 -34.95
C ASN A 542 21.32 -30.56 -34.73
N LEU A 543 20.44 -30.57 -33.74
CA LEU A 543 19.56 -29.44 -33.41
C LEU A 543 20.09 -28.68 -32.20
N VAL A 544 19.98 -27.36 -32.26
CA VAL A 544 20.39 -26.43 -31.21
C VAL A 544 19.19 -25.54 -30.86
N TYR A 545 18.75 -25.61 -29.61
CA TYR A 545 17.59 -24.90 -29.08
C TYR A 545 18.04 -23.66 -28.33
N PHE A 546 17.51 -22.51 -28.71
CA PHE A 546 17.85 -21.20 -28.14
C PHE A 546 16.60 -20.52 -27.59
N THR A 547 16.63 -20.10 -26.33
CA THR A 547 15.58 -19.27 -25.72
C THR A 547 15.93 -17.78 -25.86
N PRO A 548 15.21 -17.03 -26.72
CA PRO A 548 15.74 -15.80 -27.30
C PRO A 548 15.81 -14.58 -26.41
N LEU A 549 15.01 -14.49 -25.33
CA LEU A 549 15.03 -13.34 -24.42
C LEU A 549 15.99 -13.52 -23.23
N LEU A 550 16.71 -14.64 -23.16
CA LEU A 550 17.72 -14.90 -22.12
C LEU A 550 17.15 -14.60 -20.71
N PHE A 551 17.72 -13.60 -20.03
CA PHE A 551 17.36 -13.19 -18.67
C PHE A 551 16.17 -12.21 -18.60
N GLU A 552 15.71 -11.66 -19.72
CA GLU A 552 14.67 -10.62 -19.78
C GLU A 552 13.24 -11.18 -19.91
N ARG A 553 13.10 -12.51 -19.91
CA ARG A 553 11.79 -13.16 -20.02
C ARG A 553 10.93 -12.91 -18.77
N THR A 554 9.68 -12.50 -18.98
CA THR A 554 8.61 -12.57 -17.98
C THR A 554 8.29 -14.05 -17.68
N LYS A 555 8.63 -14.51 -16.48
CA LYS A 555 8.54 -15.93 -16.11
C LYS A 555 7.13 -16.36 -15.71
N GLU A 556 6.37 -15.47 -15.09
CA GLU A 556 5.01 -15.74 -14.61
C GLU A 556 4.05 -14.60 -14.90
N ASN A 557 2.77 -14.93 -15.06
CA ASN A 557 1.71 -13.94 -15.15
C ASN A 557 1.37 -13.49 -13.71
N PRO A 558 1.51 -12.19 -13.38
CA PRO A 558 1.17 -11.71 -12.04
C PRO A 558 -0.36 -11.68 -11.81
N PHE A 559 -1.16 -11.80 -12.87
CA PHE A 559 -2.62 -11.78 -12.83
C PHE A 559 -3.20 -13.19 -12.86
N LYS A 560 -3.36 -13.78 -11.67
CA LYS A 560 -3.75 -15.19 -11.50
C LYS A 560 -5.22 -15.42 -11.15
N HIS A 561 -5.95 -14.39 -10.73
CA HIS A 561 -7.32 -14.52 -10.25
C HIS A 561 -8.33 -14.64 -11.40
N ASP A 562 -9.37 -15.47 -11.21
CA ASP A 562 -10.43 -15.65 -12.21
C ASP A 562 -11.57 -14.63 -12.08
N GLU A 563 -11.62 -13.95 -10.95
CA GLU A 563 -12.44 -12.78 -10.71
C GLU A 563 -11.53 -11.73 -10.06
N ARG A 564 -11.82 -10.45 -10.30
CA ARG A 564 -11.10 -9.36 -9.66
C ARG A 564 -12.07 -8.31 -9.16
N LEU A 565 -11.90 -7.90 -7.91
CA LEU A 565 -12.76 -6.91 -7.28
C LEU A 565 -12.10 -5.52 -7.24
N PHE A 566 -10.77 -5.47 -7.23
CA PHE A 566 -10.02 -4.23 -7.03
C PHE A 566 -9.26 -3.85 -8.31
N PRO A 567 -9.02 -2.56 -8.54
CA PRO A 567 -8.26 -2.12 -9.71
C PRO A 567 -6.82 -2.65 -9.69
N VAL A 568 -6.15 -2.54 -10.83
CA VAL A 568 -4.70 -2.68 -10.96
C VAL A 568 -4.11 -1.28 -11.04
N ASP A 569 -3.23 -0.91 -10.13
CA ASP A 569 -2.54 0.38 -10.13
C ASP A 569 -1.01 0.20 -10.15
N PHE A 570 -0.44 0.47 -11.32
CA PHE A 570 1.00 0.48 -11.60
C PHE A 570 1.71 1.77 -11.16
N ALA A 571 0.98 2.76 -10.63
CA ALA A 571 1.43 4.13 -10.31
C ALA A 571 1.84 5.00 -11.51
N TYR A 572 2.43 4.40 -12.54
CA TYR A 572 2.87 5.07 -13.77
C TYR A 572 2.85 4.14 -14.98
N PRO A 573 2.74 4.68 -16.21
CA PRO A 573 2.91 3.89 -17.44
C PRO A 573 4.28 3.20 -17.53
N ILE A 574 4.34 2.01 -18.09
CA ILE A 574 5.55 1.18 -18.18
C ILE A 574 5.84 0.83 -19.63
N LYS A 575 7.07 1.07 -20.07
CA LYS A 575 7.55 0.61 -21.37
C LYS A 575 8.85 -0.16 -21.25
N GLU A 576 8.87 -1.37 -21.80
CA GLU A 576 10.03 -2.24 -21.84
C GLU A 576 10.35 -2.64 -23.28
N ASN A 577 11.61 -2.57 -23.66
CA ASN A 577 12.08 -2.88 -25.01
C ASN A 577 13.34 -3.75 -24.94
N TYR A 578 13.19 -5.00 -25.35
CA TYR A 578 14.25 -6.00 -25.38
C TYR A 578 14.63 -6.26 -26.83
N ARG A 579 15.91 -6.10 -27.17
CA ARG A 579 16.45 -6.47 -28.49
C ARG A 579 17.61 -7.42 -28.30
N ILE A 580 17.50 -8.62 -28.84
CA ILE A 580 18.54 -9.62 -28.82
C ILE A 580 18.95 -9.88 -30.26
N THR A 581 20.19 -9.54 -30.59
CA THR A 581 20.82 -9.85 -31.87
C THR A 581 21.84 -10.95 -31.65
N VAL A 582 21.70 -12.06 -32.36
CA VAL A 582 22.63 -13.20 -32.32
C VAL A 582 23.14 -13.46 -33.73
N SER A 583 24.44 -13.26 -33.94
CA SER A 583 25.13 -13.79 -35.11
C SER A 583 25.51 -15.24 -34.86
N PHE A 584 25.35 -16.12 -35.85
CA PHE A 584 25.61 -17.55 -35.71
C PHE A 584 26.54 -18.09 -36.82
N PRO A 585 27.21 -19.23 -36.59
CA PRO A 585 28.24 -19.74 -37.51
C PRO A 585 27.71 -20.14 -38.90
N GLU A 586 28.63 -20.29 -39.86
CA GLU A 586 28.33 -20.65 -41.26
C GLU A 586 27.67 -22.03 -41.40
N ASP A 587 28.04 -22.96 -40.52
CA ASP A 587 27.53 -24.33 -40.41
C ASP A 587 26.15 -24.41 -39.74
N TYR A 588 25.56 -23.28 -39.32
CA TYR A 588 24.24 -23.24 -38.69
C TYR A 588 23.19 -22.66 -39.65
N GLU A 589 21.99 -23.23 -39.65
CA GLU A 589 20.81 -22.69 -40.33
C GLU A 589 19.62 -22.62 -39.37
N VAL A 590 18.74 -21.63 -39.53
CA VAL A 590 17.51 -21.54 -38.74
C VAL A 590 16.51 -22.55 -39.30
N GLU A 591 16.24 -23.62 -38.55
CA GLU A 591 15.28 -24.66 -38.90
C GLU A 591 13.86 -24.22 -38.54
N LYS A 592 13.70 -23.61 -37.35
CA LYS A 592 12.39 -23.17 -36.85
C LYS A 592 12.48 -21.81 -36.19
N LEU A 593 11.69 -20.88 -36.70
CA LEU A 593 11.48 -19.56 -36.13
C LEU A 593 10.04 -19.43 -35.63
N PRO A 594 9.80 -18.93 -34.40
CA PRO A 594 8.46 -18.62 -33.94
C PRO A 594 7.79 -17.51 -34.77
N LYS A 595 6.46 -17.44 -34.72
CA LYS A 595 5.70 -16.46 -35.48
C LYS A 595 5.67 -15.11 -34.75
N SER A 596 6.18 -14.07 -35.40
CA SER A 596 6.04 -12.68 -34.96
C SER A 596 4.57 -12.30 -34.76
N THR A 597 4.25 -11.60 -33.67
CA THR A 597 2.87 -11.28 -33.30
C THR A 597 2.78 -10.00 -32.47
N THR A 598 1.59 -9.39 -32.49
CA THR A 598 1.24 -8.22 -31.71
C THR A 598 -0.10 -8.45 -31.04
N PHE A 599 -0.15 -8.26 -29.73
CA PHE A 599 -1.35 -8.28 -28.91
C PHE A 599 -1.64 -6.87 -28.42
N LYS A 600 -2.90 -6.46 -28.49
CA LYS A 600 -3.37 -5.16 -28.02
C LYS A 600 -4.63 -5.36 -27.21
N ILE A 601 -4.71 -4.67 -26.09
CA ILE A 601 -5.95 -4.54 -25.34
C ILE A 601 -6.72 -3.30 -25.80
N PRO A 602 -8.03 -3.18 -25.50
CA PRO A 602 -8.87 -2.08 -25.97
C PRO A 602 -8.27 -0.69 -25.74
N ASP A 603 -8.59 0.24 -26.64
CA ASP A 603 -8.17 1.65 -26.61
C ASP A 603 -6.65 1.88 -26.55
N ASN A 604 -5.83 0.92 -26.99
CA ASN A 604 -4.37 0.92 -26.85
C ASN A 604 -3.88 1.09 -25.41
N LYS A 605 -4.69 0.73 -24.41
CA LYS A 605 -4.30 0.82 -22.99
C LYS A 605 -3.11 -0.07 -22.66
N GLY A 606 -2.83 -1.09 -23.47
CA GLY A 606 -1.64 -1.91 -23.37
C GLY A 606 -1.35 -2.64 -24.67
N THR A 607 -0.08 -2.88 -24.96
CA THR A 607 0.38 -3.56 -26.17
C THR A 607 1.58 -4.44 -25.84
N PHE A 608 1.61 -5.63 -26.43
CA PHE A 608 2.76 -6.51 -26.45
C PHE A 608 3.07 -6.84 -27.90
N SER A 609 4.32 -6.70 -28.32
CA SER A 609 4.77 -7.18 -29.63
C SER A 609 6.05 -7.95 -29.48
N ILE A 610 6.15 -9.07 -30.21
CA ILE A 610 7.40 -9.81 -30.36
C ILE A 610 7.64 -10.09 -31.84
N THR A 611 8.83 -9.73 -32.29
CA THR A 611 9.26 -9.89 -33.68
C THR A 611 10.51 -10.73 -33.73
N PHE A 612 10.47 -11.76 -34.58
CA PHE A 612 11.60 -12.60 -34.94
C PHE A 612 11.96 -12.30 -36.40
N LEU A 613 13.22 -11.97 -36.64
CA LEU A 613 13.77 -11.72 -37.98
C LEU A 613 15.08 -12.50 -38.12
N SER A 614 15.19 -13.28 -39.18
CA SER A 614 16.45 -13.96 -39.54
C SER A 614 16.84 -13.51 -40.94
N GLU A 615 18.01 -12.91 -41.07
CA GLU A 615 18.56 -12.46 -42.35
C GLU A 615 20.05 -12.82 -42.42
N GLY A 616 20.44 -13.58 -43.44
CA GLY A 616 21.79 -14.13 -43.55
C GLY A 616 22.15 -14.97 -42.31
N LYS A 617 23.24 -14.57 -41.64
CA LYS A 617 23.78 -15.22 -40.42
C LYS A 617 23.49 -14.45 -39.14
N SER A 618 22.43 -13.64 -39.17
CA SER A 618 21.99 -12.84 -38.04
C SER A 618 20.53 -13.12 -37.73
N LEU A 619 20.26 -13.37 -36.45
CA LEU A 619 18.95 -13.49 -35.86
C LEU A 619 18.70 -12.27 -34.96
N MET A 620 17.59 -11.57 -35.17
CA MET A 620 17.10 -10.52 -34.28
C MET A 620 15.78 -10.94 -33.65
N VAL A 621 15.69 -10.79 -32.33
CA VAL A 621 14.45 -10.86 -31.57
C VAL A 621 14.20 -9.52 -30.91
N LYS A 622 13.02 -8.95 -31.13
CA LYS A 622 12.58 -7.71 -30.50
C LYS A 622 11.27 -7.95 -29.74
N SER A 623 11.29 -7.75 -28.43
CA SER A 623 10.10 -7.81 -27.57
C SER A 623 9.82 -6.41 -26.99
N VAL A 624 8.61 -5.90 -27.20
CA VAL A 624 8.17 -4.61 -26.64
C VAL A 624 6.90 -4.82 -25.83
N ILE A 625 6.93 -4.40 -24.57
CA ILE A 625 5.78 -4.36 -23.66
C ILE A 625 5.48 -2.89 -23.37
N ASP A 626 4.23 -2.49 -23.55
CA ASP A 626 3.76 -1.13 -23.35
C ASP A 626 2.48 -1.15 -22.51
N ILE A 627 2.52 -0.57 -21.33
CA ILE A 627 1.42 -0.39 -20.39
C ILE A 627 1.17 1.11 -20.31
N ASN A 628 0.20 1.58 -21.08
CA ASN A 628 0.00 3.01 -21.35
C ASN A 628 -0.79 3.76 -20.28
N LYS A 629 -1.32 3.04 -19.28
CA LYS A 629 -2.13 3.59 -18.20
C LYS A 629 -1.54 3.16 -16.86
N SER A 630 -1.60 4.02 -15.85
CA SER A 630 -1.21 3.66 -14.48
C SER A 630 -2.31 2.83 -13.80
N PHE A 631 -3.58 3.17 -14.03
CA PHE A 631 -4.74 2.60 -13.33
C PHE A 631 -5.66 1.83 -14.27
N TYR A 632 -5.98 0.57 -13.98
CA TYR A 632 -6.94 -0.25 -14.72
C TYR A 632 -8.08 -0.69 -13.80
N SER A 633 -9.32 -0.52 -14.27
CA SER A 633 -10.49 -0.90 -13.49
C SER A 633 -10.61 -2.43 -13.36
N PRO A 634 -11.43 -2.95 -12.43
CA PRO A 634 -11.70 -4.39 -12.33
C PRO A 634 -12.20 -5.02 -13.63
N GLU A 635 -12.92 -4.26 -14.47
CA GLU A 635 -13.39 -4.73 -15.79
C GLU A 635 -12.24 -4.86 -16.79
N GLU A 636 -11.29 -3.92 -16.78
CA GLU A 636 -10.11 -3.90 -17.65
C GLU A 636 -9.07 -4.98 -17.26
N TYR A 637 -9.22 -5.60 -16.08
CA TYR A 637 -8.33 -6.62 -15.56
C TYR A 637 -8.17 -7.83 -16.50
N PHE A 638 -9.26 -8.31 -17.08
CA PHE A 638 -9.22 -9.53 -17.89
C PHE A 638 -8.40 -9.34 -19.16
N ASP A 639 -8.45 -8.13 -19.73
CA ASP A 639 -7.61 -7.76 -20.86
C ASP A 639 -6.12 -7.77 -20.47
N LEU A 640 -5.78 -7.22 -19.29
CA LEU A 640 -4.41 -7.28 -18.76
C LEU A 640 -3.95 -8.72 -18.49
N LYS A 641 -4.83 -9.56 -17.94
CA LYS A 641 -4.53 -10.98 -17.67
C LYS A 641 -4.18 -11.72 -18.95
N GLU A 642 -4.96 -11.53 -20.02
CA GLU A 642 -4.68 -12.15 -21.32
C GLU A 642 -3.43 -11.56 -22.01
N LEU A 643 -3.19 -10.25 -21.87
CA LEU A 643 -1.97 -9.61 -22.36
C LEU A 643 -0.72 -10.23 -21.71
N PHE A 644 -0.68 -10.35 -20.38
CA PHE A 644 0.45 -10.93 -19.66
C PHE A 644 0.59 -12.44 -19.88
N LYS A 645 -0.51 -13.15 -20.11
CA LYS A 645 -0.47 -14.54 -20.55
C LYS A 645 0.23 -14.66 -21.90
N ALA A 646 -0.16 -13.84 -22.87
CA ALA A 646 0.48 -13.80 -24.18
C ALA A 646 1.97 -13.44 -24.10
N ILE A 647 2.35 -12.49 -23.22
CA ILE A 647 3.76 -12.16 -22.94
C ILE A 647 4.51 -13.41 -22.47
N VAL A 648 4.05 -14.06 -21.40
CA VAL A 648 4.73 -15.22 -20.79
C VAL A 648 4.87 -16.38 -21.78
N GLU A 649 3.81 -16.69 -22.53
CA GLU A 649 3.81 -17.79 -23.50
C GLU A 649 4.73 -17.50 -24.69
N LYS A 650 4.63 -16.30 -25.29
CA LYS A 650 5.40 -15.97 -26.49
C LYS A 650 6.88 -15.74 -26.23
N GLN A 651 7.21 -15.17 -25.08
CA GLN A 651 8.61 -15.00 -24.68
C GLN A 651 9.30 -16.34 -24.33
N ALA A 652 8.53 -17.41 -24.12
CA ALA A 652 9.03 -18.76 -23.86
C ALA A 652 9.33 -19.57 -25.14
N GLU A 653 8.85 -19.13 -26.31
CA GLU A 653 9.02 -19.87 -27.55
C GLU A 653 10.50 -19.99 -27.93
N GLN A 654 10.95 -21.21 -28.19
CA GLN A 654 12.33 -21.50 -28.57
C GLN A 654 12.54 -21.33 -30.08
N ILE A 655 13.75 -20.91 -30.43
CA ILE A 655 14.26 -20.89 -31.79
C ILE A 655 15.13 -22.13 -31.97
N VAL A 656 15.01 -22.80 -33.11
CA VAL A 656 15.78 -24.01 -33.41
C VAL A 656 16.73 -23.73 -34.55
N PHE A 657 18.02 -23.88 -34.29
CA PHE A 657 19.05 -23.97 -35.30
C PHE A 657 19.34 -25.42 -35.62
N LYS A 658 19.83 -25.67 -36.84
CA LYS A 658 20.31 -26.96 -37.28
C LYS A 658 21.76 -26.82 -37.74
N LYS A 659 22.61 -27.71 -37.24
CA LYS A 659 23.99 -27.87 -37.70
C LYS A 659 23.97 -28.63 -39.03
N LYS A 660 24.60 -28.07 -40.06
CA LYS A 660 24.87 -28.78 -41.30
C LYS A 660 25.87 -29.90 -41.00
N ALA A 661 25.56 -31.12 -41.43
CA ALA A 661 26.52 -32.21 -41.36
C ALA A 661 27.73 -31.86 -42.25
N GLU A 662 28.94 -32.11 -41.75
CA GLU A 662 30.17 -32.01 -42.54
C GLU A 662 30.17 -32.96 -43.74
#